data_AF-A0A5J5VJX5-F1
#
_entry.id   AF-A0A5J5VJX5-F1
#
_cell.length_a   1.000
_cell.length_b   1.000
_cell.length_c   1.000
_cell.angle_alpha   90.00
_cell.angle_beta   90.00
_cell.angle_gamma   90.00
#
_symmetry.space_group_name_H-M   'P 1'
#
loop_
_entity.id
_entity.type
_entity.pdbx_description
1 polymer ?
#
loop_
_entity_poly.entity_id
_entity_poly.type
_entity_poly.pdbx_seq_one_letter_code
_entity_poly.pdbx_strand_id
1 'polypeptide(L)'
;MVFQDFDIIQERRRQERQRKLKKRLTIALVAIFVIAGIAAAGALAFISMKNSSKKSEKNKSDDNSKADDSKPKDNPPPLTPSTPPSTPSTPPSPPKPSSPPSPKPPAPAAPAPAPKALFPPAPKPLAAAAPAPAPAPLSLPAAVPAPVPAPKSAPAPSPSFGEGASELIKSFCEISTFKEYCANTIGKTLEENPLSATQPKELVKSFITKTTDELDKAFTKASTFELKTDVERKAFDVCKEVMANAKEELQSSVDRVGTIEPGKLPSNGDLNTWLSAVMSYQETCIDSFPDGPLKNDFRTTLNSSQVYTSNSLAMVRQLSSLMTLGKEKPPAKRRLLQTNFPLLAKGGYPSWFSHEERRLLKEDDDDKKPIPNVTVAQDGSGNFRTINEALAAVPQKYEGRYVIYVKAGIYDETVIVPKKMVNLTIFGDGSQKSVITGAKNFVDGFPTYQTASFVASGPGFIAKSMGFRNTAGPDKHQAVAARVDGDRAIFLNCRFEGFQDTLYTQTHRQFYRSCVIAGTIDFIFGDATVVFQNCLIYVRKPNDNQKNIVTAQGRKDKLETTGIVIQNSKILPEEPFKPLAKQFKNYLGRPWKVYSRTIIMETLIEDFIDPAGWLEWEGDFALSTLFYGEFNNTGPGARTDGRVKWAGRRDINREEAQKYTVETFLKGTWVKEAGAPVRMGLGS
;
A
#
# COMPACT_ATOMS: atom_id res chain seq x y z
N MET A 1 -42.24 -18.96 -11.12
CA MET A 1 -42.08 -17.82 -12.04
C MET A 1 -40.64 -17.27 -12.04
N VAL A 2 -39.61 -18.13 -12.13
CA VAL A 2 -38.18 -17.73 -11.98
C VAL A 2 -37.42 -17.75 -13.33
N PHE A 3 -38.11 -18.09 -14.44
CA PHE A 3 -37.49 -18.17 -15.76
C PHE A 3 -37.63 -16.90 -16.63
N GLN A 4 -38.46 -15.91 -16.23
CA GLN A 4 -38.64 -14.69 -17.01
C GLN A 4 -37.55 -13.62 -16.77
N ASP A 5 -36.85 -13.65 -15.64
CA ASP A 5 -35.82 -12.64 -15.32
C ASP A 5 -34.50 -12.86 -16.08
N PHE A 6 -34.21 -14.10 -16.50
CA PHE A 6 -32.98 -14.39 -17.25
C PHE A 6 -33.00 -13.83 -18.66
N ASP A 7 -34.15 -13.85 -19.34
CA ASP A 7 -34.29 -13.33 -20.70
C ASP A 7 -34.14 -11.80 -20.73
N ILE A 8 -34.70 -11.11 -19.74
CA ILE A 8 -34.55 -9.65 -19.58
C ILE A 8 -33.08 -9.26 -19.35
N ILE A 9 -32.35 -10.04 -18.55
CA ILE A 9 -30.92 -9.81 -18.30
C ILE A 9 -30.08 -10.10 -19.55
N GLN A 10 -30.40 -11.15 -20.31
CA GLN A 10 -29.70 -11.45 -21.57
C GLN A 10 -29.95 -10.38 -22.64
N GLU A 11 -31.17 -9.88 -22.73
CA GLU A 11 -31.55 -8.85 -23.70
C GLU A 11 -30.91 -7.50 -23.37
N ARG A 12 -30.86 -7.12 -22.09
CA ARG A 12 -30.12 -5.93 -21.63
C ARG A 12 -28.62 -6.05 -21.95
N ARG A 13 -28.00 -7.22 -21.77
CA ARG A 13 -26.59 -7.47 -22.15
C ARG A 13 -26.36 -7.44 -23.66
N ARG A 14 -27.33 -7.84 -24.49
CA ARG A 14 -27.25 -7.72 -25.97
C ARG A 14 -27.36 -6.26 -26.41
N GLN A 15 -28.26 -5.48 -25.81
CA GLN A 15 -28.42 -4.06 -26.09
C GLN A 15 -27.18 -3.25 -25.69
N GLU A 16 -26.57 -3.55 -24.54
CA GLU A 16 -25.29 -2.93 -24.15
C GLU A 16 -24.15 -3.25 -25.11
N ARG A 17 -24.06 -4.50 -25.59
CA ARG A 17 -23.06 -4.89 -26.60
C ARG A 17 -23.28 -4.14 -27.92
N GLN A 18 -24.52 -4.01 -28.38
CA GLN A 18 -24.83 -3.22 -29.57
C GLN A 18 -24.53 -1.73 -29.38
N ARG A 19 -24.82 -1.16 -28.21
CA ARG A 19 -24.52 0.25 -27.91
C ARG A 19 -23.02 0.51 -27.87
N LYS A 20 -22.23 -0.40 -27.28
CA LYS A 20 -20.75 -0.35 -27.29
C LYS A 20 -20.20 -0.49 -28.72
N LEU A 21 -20.77 -1.38 -29.54
CA LEU A 21 -20.37 -1.55 -30.94
C LEU A 21 -20.67 -0.30 -31.77
N LYS A 22 -21.88 0.27 -31.66
CA LYS A 22 -22.25 1.53 -32.32
C LYS A 22 -21.34 2.67 -31.91
N LYS A 23 -21.03 2.82 -30.61
CA LYS A 23 -20.09 3.85 -30.12
C LYS A 23 -18.68 3.68 -30.69
N ARG A 24 -18.18 2.43 -30.81
CA ARG A 24 -16.88 2.14 -31.45
C ARG A 24 -16.88 2.48 -32.94
N LEU A 25 -17.95 2.14 -33.67
CA LEU A 25 -18.12 2.49 -35.08
C LEU A 25 -18.19 4.02 -35.29
N THR A 26 -18.92 4.74 -34.43
CA THR A 26 -18.99 6.21 -34.50
C THR A 26 -17.63 6.85 -34.22
N ILE A 27 -16.89 6.37 -33.22
CA ILE A 27 -15.53 6.86 -32.93
C ILE A 27 -14.58 6.59 -34.11
N ALA A 28 -14.64 5.40 -34.72
CA ALA A 28 -13.84 5.07 -35.89
C ALA A 28 -14.15 5.98 -37.09
N LEU A 29 -15.45 6.26 -37.35
CA LEU A 29 -15.87 7.18 -38.39
C LEU A 29 -15.36 8.61 -38.15
N VAL A 30 -15.49 9.13 -36.93
CA VAL A 30 -14.99 10.45 -36.57
C VAL A 30 -13.46 10.52 -36.71
N ALA A 31 -12.74 9.47 -36.30
CA ALA A 31 -11.29 9.41 -36.46
C ALA A 31 -10.87 9.44 -37.95
N ILE A 32 -11.58 8.74 -38.83
CA ILE A 32 -11.33 8.79 -40.28
C ILE A 32 -11.53 10.21 -40.83
N PHE A 33 -12.60 10.91 -40.43
CA PHE A 33 -12.84 12.29 -40.86
C PHE A 33 -11.78 13.27 -40.35
N VAL A 34 -11.32 13.10 -39.11
CA VAL A 34 -10.24 13.93 -38.55
C VAL A 34 -8.93 13.70 -39.28
N ILE A 35 -8.57 12.44 -39.57
CA ILE A 35 -7.35 12.10 -40.33
C ILE A 35 -7.43 12.66 -41.76
N ALA A 36 -8.59 12.56 -42.42
CA ALA A 36 -8.80 13.14 -43.74
C ALA A 36 -8.70 14.67 -43.72
N GLY A 37 -9.23 15.33 -42.68
CA GLY A 37 -9.11 16.77 -42.48
C GLY A 37 -7.66 17.22 -42.30
N ILE A 38 -6.87 16.50 -41.50
CA ILE A 38 -5.44 16.78 -41.30
C ILE A 38 -4.66 16.59 -42.61
N ALA A 39 -4.95 15.53 -43.37
CA ALA A 39 -4.31 15.28 -44.67
C ALA A 39 -4.63 16.40 -45.69
N ALA A 40 -5.89 16.86 -45.74
CA ALA A 40 -6.29 17.97 -46.60
C ALA A 40 -5.61 19.30 -46.20
N ALA A 41 -5.52 19.59 -44.91
CA ALA A 41 -4.80 20.76 -44.41
C ALA A 41 -3.30 20.70 -44.74
N GLY A 42 -2.68 19.52 -44.62
CA GLY A 42 -1.28 19.29 -45.01
C GLY A 42 -1.05 19.51 -46.51
N ALA A 43 -1.96 19.04 -47.37
CA ALA A 43 -1.87 19.27 -48.81
C ALA A 43 -2.01 20.75 -49.19
N LEU A 44 -2.92 21.49 -48.54
CA LEU A 44 -3.08 22.93 -48.76
C LEU A 44 -1.85 23.73 -48.29
N ALA A 45 -1.26 23.37 -47.15
CA ALA A 45 -0.03 23.98 -46.66
C ALA A 45 1.15 23.74 -47.62
N PHE A 46 1.27 22.52 -48.16
CA PHE A 46 2.32 22.17 -49.12
C PHE A 46 2.19 22.95 -50.44
N ILE A 47 0.97 23.12 -50.96
CA ILE A 47 0.70 23.91 -52.17
C ILE A 47 1.05 25.39 -51.92
N SER A 48 0.72 25.92 -50.74
CA SER A 48 1.03 27.31 -50.37
C SER A 48 2.54 27.55 -50.27
N MET A 49 3.29 26.62 -49.66
CA MET A 49 4.76 26.70 -49.59
C MET A 49 5.42 26.60 -50.97
N LYS A 50 4.92 25.74 -51.87
CA LYS A 50 5.44 25.60 -53.23
C LYS A 50 5.22 26.86 -54.07
N ASN A 51 4.11 27.56 -53.86
CA ASN A 51 3.85 28.86 -54.52
C ASN A 51 4.71 30.00 -53.97
N SER A 52 5.05 29.99 -52.68
CA SER A 52 6.01 30.95 -52.11
C SER A 52 7.45 30.74 -52.61
N SER A 53 7.86 29.48 -52.81
CA SER A 53 9.19 29.17 -53.36
C SER A 53 9.38 29.69 -54.79
N LYS A 54 8.35 29.58 -55.65
CA LYS A 54 8.39 30.16 -57.02
C LYS A 54 8.45 31.68 -57.06
N LYS A 55 8.08 32.37 -55.97
CA LYS A 55 8.21 33.84 -55.85
C LYS A 55 9.61 34.28 -55.40
N SER A 56 10.36 33.37 -54.75
CA SER A 56 11.73 33.60 -54.27
C SER A 56 12.79 33.46 -55.36
N GLU A 57 12.57 32.62 -56.37
CA GLU A 57 13.54 32.42 -57.48
C GLU A 57 13.51 33.53 -58.54
N LYS A 58 12.52 34.44 -58.51
CA LYS A 58 12.43 35.56 -59.48
C LYS A 58 13.11 36.86 -59.02
N ASN A 59 13.64 36.91 -57.79
CA ASN A 59 14.23 38.12 -57.18
C ASN A 59 15.74 37.97 -56.84
N LYS A 60 16.47 37.05 -57.49
CA LYS A 60 17.90 36.86 -57.26
C LYS A 60 18.70 36.83 -58.57
N SER A 61 18.44 37.81 -59.42
CA SER A 61 19.41 38.33 -60.39
C SER A 61 19.71 39.74 -59.94
N ASP A 62 20.88 39.96 -59.34
CA ASP A 62 21.71 41.17 -59.41
C ASP A 62 22.79 41.13 -58.31
N ASP A 63 23.99 41.56 -58.69
CA ASP A 63 25.21 41.80 -57.90
C ASP A 63 25.92 40.61 -57.23
N ASN A 64 27.12 40.24 -57.70
CA ASN A 64 28.33 41.04 -57.46
C ASN A 64 29.57 40.43 -58.17
N SER A 65 30.50 41.29 -58.60
CA SER A 65 31.69 40.94 -59.40
C SER A 65 32.98 41.51 -58.77
N LYS A 66 34.12 40.88 -59.09
CA LYS A 66 35.54 41.30 -58.93
C LYS A 66 36.16 41.19 -57.51
N ALA A 67 37.45 40.85 -57.31
CA ALA A 67 38.57 40.40 -58.15
C ALA A 67 39.75 39.95 -57.24
N ASP A 68 40.63 39.08 -57.78
CA ASP A 68 42.11 38.91 -57.63
C ASP A 68 42.78 38.82 -56.22
N ASP A 69 43.89 38.09 -55.97
CA ASP A 69 44.97 37.59 -56.84
C ASP A 69 45.83 36.50 -56.13
N SER A 70 46.70 35.84 -56.92
CA SER A 70 48.00 35.18 -56.59
C SER A 70 48.10 33.65 -56.29
N LYS A 71 48.73 32.96 -57.27
CA LYS A 71 49.35 31.60 -57.34
C LYS A 71 50.83 31.65 -56.84
N PRO A 72 51.72 30.60 -56.83
CA PRO A 72 51.80 29.44 -57.77
C PRO A 72 52.32 28.04 -57.28
N LYS A 73 51.96 27.00 -58.08
CA LYS A 73 52.70 25.78 -58.54
C LYS A 73 53.19 24.74 -57.48
N ASP A 74 53.02 23.42 -57.63
CA ASP A 74 53.55 22.52 -58.69
C ASP A 74 52.64 21.27 -59.00
N ASN A 75 52.73 20.78 -60.25
CA ASN A 75 52.16 19.51 -60.82
C ASN A 75 53.18 18.33 -60.62
N PRO A 76 53.10 17.11 -61.24
CA PRO A 76 52.10 16.36 -62.06
C PRO A 76 52.04 14.82 -61.67
N PRO A 77 51.63 13.81 -62.50
CA PRO A 77 50.41 13.57 -63.31
C PRO A 77 49.86 12.09 -63.16
N PRO A 78 49.21 11.39 -64.15
CA PRO A 78 47.80 10.96 -64.05
C PRO A 78 47.54 9.47 -64.52
N LEU A 79 46.29 9.17 -64.95
CA LEU A 79 45.78 8.06 -65.83
C LEU A 79 44.94 6.97 -65.11
N THR A 80 43.59 6.96 -65.20
CA THR A 80 42.64 6.51 -66.26
C THR A 80 42.15 5.04 -66.14
N PRO A 81 40.95 4.69 -66.66
CA PRO A 81 40.01 3.72 -66.08
C PRO A 81 39.83 2.43 -66.89
N SER A 82 39.14 1.43 -66.31
CA SER A 82 38.60 0.28 -67.05
C SER A 82 37.37 -0.33 -66.37
N THR A 83 36.28 -0.44 -67.15
CA THR A 83 34.99 -1.09 -66.86
C THR A 83 35.01 -2.59 -67.27
N PRO A 84 33.89 -3.36 -67.16
CA PRO A 84 33.73 -4.63 -66.43
C PRO A 84 33.95 -5.91 -67.27
N PRO A 85 33.72 -7.13 -66.72
CA PRO A 85 32.52 -7.87 -67.16
C PRO A 85 31.89 -8.88 -66.16
N SER A 86 30.67 -9.31 -66.56
CA SER A 86 30.03 -10.64 -66.41
C SER A 86 29.45 -11.11 -65.07
N THR A 87 28.12 -11.28 -65.10
CA THR A 87 27.26 -12.15 -64.29
C THR A 87 27.62 -13.65 -64.41
N PRO A 88 27.20 -14.48 -63.42
CA PRO A 88 26.19 -15.48 -63.76
C PRO A 88 25.03 -15.61 -62.74
N SER A 89 23.96 -16.16 -63.28
CA SER A 89 22.58 -16.40 -62.81
C SER A 89 22.41 -17.51 -61.76
N THR A 90 21.36 -17.39 -60.92
CA THR A 90 20.62 -18.50 -60.27
C THR A 90 19.26 -18.00 -59.70
N PRO A 91 18.27 -18.86 -59.35
CA PRO A 91 16.98 -19.03 -60.03
C PRO A 91 15.74 -18.42 -59.31
N PRO A 92 14.54 -18.41 -59.93
CA PRO A 92 13.37 -17.68 -59.45
C PRO A 92 12.56 -18.40 -58.36
N SER A 93 11.98 -17.61 -57.46
CA SER A 93 11.02 -18.03 -56.42
C SER A 93 9.59 -18.23 -56.97
N PRO A 94 8.79 -19.17 -56.41
CA PRO A 94 7.47 -19.54 -56.91
C PRO A 94 6.34 -18.52 -56.59
N PRO A 95 5.20 -18.58 -57.31
CA PRO A 95 4.21 -17.50 -57.37
C PRO A 95 3.16 -17.49 -56.24
N LYS A 96 2.63 -16.29 -56.06
CA LYS A 96 1.58 -15.84 -55.13
C LYS A 96 0.20 -16.48 -55.45
N PRO A 97 -0.61 -16.91 -54.46
CA PRO A 97 -1.95 -17.41 -54.71
C PRO A 97 -2.97 -16.28 -54.98
N SER A 98 -3.88 -16.59 -55.90
CA SER A 98 -4.93 -15.76 -56.50
C SER A 98 -6.15 -15.54 -55.61
N SER A 99 -6.81 -14.41 -55.82
CA SER A 99 -8.06 -13.99 -55.18
C SER A 99 -9.29 -14.69 -55.80
N PRO A 100 -10.32 -15.05 -55.02
CA PRO A 100 -11.58 -15.58 -55.53
C PRO A 100 -12.55 -14.46 -56.01
N PRO A 101 -13.49 -14.76 -56.93
CA PRO A 101 -14.32 -13.78 -57.63
C PRO A 101 -15.51 -13.29 -56.81
N SER A 102 -15.92 -12.04 -57.05
CA SER A 102 -17.14 -11.44 -56.50
C SER A 102 -18.41 -11.93 -57.21
N PRO A 103 -19.51 -12.24 -56.49
CA PRO A 103 -20.79 -12.56 -57.11
C PRO A 103 -21.57 -11.30 -57.51
N LYS A 104 -22.17 -11.36 -58.71
CA LYS A 104 -23.06 -10.36 -59.33
C LYS A 104 -24.49 -10.47 -58.76
N PRO A 105 -25.22 -9.36 -58.56
CA PRO A 105 -26.57 -9.37 -58.00
C PRO A 105 -27.66 -9.68 -59.05
N PRO A 106 -28.78 -10.33 -58.68
CA PRO A 106 -29.96 -10.40 -59.55
C PRO A 106 -30.82 -9.13 -59.46
N ALA A 107 -31.47 -8.82 -60.58
CA ALA A 107 -32.26 -7.62 -60.90
C ALA A 107 -33.74 -7.71 -60.36
N PRO A 108 -34.55 -6.63 -60.48
CA PRO A 108 -35.68 -6.34 -59.60
C PRO A 108 -37.04 -6.90 -60.07
N ALA A 109 -37.95 -7.14 -59.12
CA ALA A 109 -39.36 -7.40 -59.38
C ALA A 109 -40.24 -6.20 -58.96
N ALA A 110 -41.22 -5.87 -59.80
CA ALA A 110 -42.16 -4.74 -59.75
C ALA A 110 -43.43 -5.06 -58.90
N PRO A 111 -44.34 -4.08 -58.63
CA PRO A 111 -45.06 -3.94 -57.35
C PRO A 111 -46.57 -4.31 -57.30
N ALA A 112 -47.11 -4.18 -56.06
CA ALA A 112 -48.50 -3.91 -55.61
C ALA A 112 -49.35 -5.12 -55.10
N PRO A 113 -50.35 -4.97 -54.19
CA PRO A 113 -50.98 -3.73 -53.68
C PRO A 113 -51.18 -3.65 -52.12
N ALA A 114 -51.48 -2.45 -51.62
CA ALA A 114 -52.23 -2.19 -50.36
C ALA A 114 -53.72 -1.93 -50.71
N PRO A 115 -54.74 -1.86 -49.80
CA PRO A 115 -54.70 -1.56 -48.36
C PRO A 115 -55.77 -2.30 -47.48
N LYS A 116 -55.76 -2.07 -46.14
CA LYS A 116 -56.91 -1.51 -45.37
C LYS A 116 -56.61 -1.36 -43.88
N ALA A 117 -57.07 -0.24 -43.34
CA ALA A 117 -56.89 0.26 -41.98
C ALA A 117 -57.99 -0.21 -41.01
N LEU A 118 -57.66 -0.27 -39.72
CA LEU A 118 -58.62 -0.07 -38.62
C LEU A 118 -57.87 0.45 -37.38
N PHE A 119 -58.14 1.70 -37.01
CA PHE A 119 -57.78 2.33 -35.74
C PHE A 119 -58.98 2.27 -34.77
N PRO A 120 -58.73 2.19 -33.46
CA PRO A 120 -59.49 2.96 -32.49
C PRO A 120 -58.57 3.82 -31.59
N PRO A 121 -59.13 4.76 -30.80
CA PRO A 121 -58.62 6.13 -30.67
C PRO A 121 -57.73 6.39 -29.45
N ALA A 122 -57.04 7.54 -29.51
CA ALA A 122 -56.20 8.09 -28.45
C ALA A 122 -57.00 8.62 -27.23
N PRO A 123 -56.44 8.51 -26.01
CA PRO A 123 -56.79 9.38 -24.90
C PRO A 123 -55.85 10.60 -24.79
N LYS A 124 -56.44 11.67 -24.26
CA LYS A 124 -55.99 13.06 -24.07
C LYS A 124 -54.80 13.25 -23.11
N PRO A 125 -54.16 14.44 -23.12
CA PRO A 125 -52.89 14.69 -22.42
C PRO A 125 -53.08 14.94 -20.93
N LEU A 126 -52.22 14.34 -20.10
CA LEU A 126 -52.10 14.67 -18.68
C LEU A 126 -50.71 15.28 -18.40
N ALA A 127 -50.76 16.51 -17.88
CA ALA A 127 -49.86 17.20 -16.96
C ALA A 127 -48.34 17.06 -17.10
N ALA A 128 -47.68 18.22 -17.18
CA ALA A 128 -46.25 18.40 -17.00
C ALA A 128 -45.73 17.69 -15.74
N ALA A 129 -44.78 16.78 -15.92
CA ALA A 129 -44.02 16.20 -14.83
C ALA A 129 -42.98 17.22 -14.32
N ALA A 130 -43.02 17.45 -13.01
CA ALA A 130 -42.11 18.27 -12.23
C ALA A 130 -40.62 17.89 -12.46
N PRO A 131 -39.67 18.82 -12.23
CA PRO A 131 -38.25 18.54 -12.36
C PRO A 131 -37.85 17.36 -11.47
N ALA A 132 -37.03 16.47 -12.01
CA ALA A 132 -36.51 15.30 -11.30
C ALA A 132 -35.87 15.72 -9.96
N PRO A 133 -36.13 14.99 -8.85
CA PRO A 133 -35.48 15.29 -7.59
C PRO A 133 -33.98 15.09 -7.73
N ALA A 134 -33.21 16.01 -7.14
CA ALA A 134 -31.77 15.96 -7.06
C ALA A 134 -31.28 14.58 -6.57
N PRO A 135 -30.12 14.08 -7.05
CA PRO A 135 -29.53 12.87 -6.51
C PRO A 135 -29.31 13.03 -5.00
N ALA A 136 -29.75 12.02 -4.24
CA ALA A 136 -29.63 12.00 -2.79
C ALA A 136 -28.18 12.26 -2.35
N PRO A 137 -27.97 13.07 -1.30
CA PRO A 137 -26.64 13.30 -0.75
C PRO A 137 -26.02 11.97 -0.32
N LEU A 138 -24.69 11.90 -0.47
CA LEU A 138 -23.83 10.89 0.14
C LEU A 138 -24.40 10.47 1.49
N SER A 139 -24.68 9.19 1.66
CA SER A 139 -25.01 8.62 2.97
C SER A 139 -23.84 8.90 3.91
N LEU A 140 -23.99 9.97 4.68
CA LEU A 140 -23.27 10.21 5.92
C LEU A 140 -23.41 8.93 6.76
N PRO A 141 -22.33 8.42 7.38
CA PRO A 141 -22.51 7.43 8.43
C PRO A 141 -23.44 8.04 9.49
N ALA A 142 -24.48 7.29 9.85
CA ALA A 142 -25.39 7.68 10.91
C ALA A 142 -24.59 7.83 12.22
N ALA A 143 -24.96 8.84 13.00
CA ALA A 143 -24.34 9.19 14.28
C ALA A 143 -24.03 7.94 15.14
N VAL A 144 -22.75 7.78 15.49
CA VAL A 144 -22.34 6.84 16.54
C VAL A 144 -22.75 7.46 17.88
N PRO A 145 -23.43 6.71 18.78
CA PRO A 145 -23.67 7.18 20.13
C PRO A 145 -22.34 7.40 20.85
N ALA A 146 -22.32 8.40 21.75
CA ALA A 146 -21.20 8.81 22.58
C ALA A 146 -20.38 7.62 23.15
N PRO A 147 -19.08 7.83 23.46
CA PRO A 147 -18.26 6.79 24.09
C PRO A 147 -18.99 6.20 25.29
N VAL A 148 -19.16 4.88 25.28
CA VAL A 148 -19.75 4.14 26.39
C VAL A 148 -18.92 4.48 27.64
N PRO A 149 -19.52 5.12 28.66
CA PRO A 149 -18.86 5.31 29.94
C PRO A 149 -18.49 3.94 30.48
N ALA A 150 -17.33 3.82 31.13
CA ALA A 150 -16.98 2.62 31.88
C ALA A 150 -18.20 2.11 32.66
N PRO A 151 -18.50 0.79 32.64
CA PRO A 151 -19.64 0.26 33.35
C PRO A 151 -19.56 0.73 34.81
N LYS A 152 -20.60 1.42 35.27
CA LYS A 152 -20.81 1.63 36.70
C LYS A 152 -21.16 0.28 37.30
N SER A 153 -20.15 -0.53 37.60
CA SER A 153 -20.29 -1.61 38.56
C SER A 153 -20.59 -0.96 39.92
N ALA A 154 -21.58 -1.51 40.62
CA ALA A 154 -21.71 -1.26 42.06
C ALA A 154 -20.36 -1.59 42.72
N PRO A 155 -19.91 -0.84 43.73
CA PRO A 155 -18.61 -1.07 44.37
C PRO A 155 -18.60 -2.48 44.96
N ALA A 156 -17.93 -3.40 44.29
CA ALA A 156 -17.55 -4.67 44.89
C ALA A 156 -16.54 -4.36 46.02
N PRO A 157 -16.60 -5.08 47.15
CA PRO A 157 -15.73 -4.81 48.29
C PRO A 157 -14.27 -4.86 47.83
N SER A 158 -13.54 -3.80 48.13
CA SER A 158 -12.09 -3.71 47.94
C SER A 158 -11.44 -4.94 48.57
N PRO A 159 -10.68 -5.76 47.82
CA PRO A 159 -10.05 -6.92 48.41
C PRO A 159 -8.99 -6.45 49.42
N SER A 160 -9.07 -6.93 50.66
CA SER A 160 -8.08 -6.64 51.69
C SER A 160 -6.85 -7.51 51.43
N PHE A 161 -5.90 -7.00 50.64
CA PHE A 161 -4.61 -7.64 50.42
C PHE A 161 -3.63 -7.28 51.55
N GLY A 162 -2.76 -8.20 51.96
CA GLY A 162 -1.67 -7.90 52.90
C GLY A 162 -0.71 -6.82 52.35
N GLU A 163 0.00 -6.10 53.22
CA GLU A 163 0.80 -4.91 52.85
C GLU A 163 1.73 -5.12 51.65
N GLY A 164 2.41 -6.27 51.54
CA GLY A 164 3.32 -6.58 50.43
C GLY A 164 2.63 -6.79 49.06
N ALA A 165 1.39 -7.26 49.04
CA ALA A 165 0.62 -7.42 47.80
C ALA A 165 0.06 -6.08 47.30
N SER A 166 -0.26 -5.16 48.22
CA SER A 166 -0.70 -3.80 47.91
C SER A 166 0.39 -2.99 47.19
N GLU A 167 1.65 -3.11 47.63
CA GLU A 167 2.79 -2.41 47.03
C GLU A 167 3.14 -2.95 45.62
N LEU A 168 3.09 -4.27 45.44
CA LEU A 168 3.27 -4.93 44.14
C LEU A 168 2.19 -4.49 43.12
N ILE A 169 0.92 -4.46 43.53
CA ILE A 169 -0.20 -4.01 42.69
C ILE A 169 0.01 -2.56 42.26
N LYS A 170 0.38 -1.68 43.20
CA LYS A 170 0.61 -0.26 42.92
C LYS A 170 1.73 -0.08 41.89
N SER A 171 2.82 -0.84 42.01
CA SER A 171 3.98 -0.79 41.12
C SER A 171 3.65 -1.30 39.70
N PHE A 172 3.07 -2.51 39.58
CA PHE A 172 2.80 -3.11 38.27
C PHE A 172 1.65 -2.43 37.54
N CYS A 173 0.57 -2.04 38.24
CA CYS A 173 -0.62 -1.48 37.60
C CYS A 173 -0.55 0.03 37.33
N GLU A 174 0.56 0.71 37.64
CA GLU A 174 0.68 2.17 37.49
C GLU A 174 0.43 2.65 36.06
N ILE A 175 1.09 2.01 35.08
CA ILE A 175 1.02 2.40 33.66
C ILE A 175 -0.14 1.75 32.90
N SER A 176 -0.88 0.84 33.56
CA SER A 176 -2.06 0.21 32.98
C SER A 176 -3.18 1.25 32.82
N THR A 177 -3.86 1.20 31.67
CA THR A 177 -5.11 1.94 31.45
C THR A 177 -6.25 1.38 32.30
N PHE A 178 -6.25 0.08 32.59
CA PHE A 178 -7.30 -0.65 33.29
C PHE A 178 -6.81 -1.19 34.63
N LYS A 179 -6.56 -0.27 35.57
CA LYS A 179 -5.93 -0.54 36.88
C LYS A 179 -6.67 -1.57 37.73
N GLU A 180 -8.01 -1.54 37.73
CA GLU A 180 -8.83 -2.48 38.49
C GLU A 180 -8.70 -3.92 37.98
N TYR A 181 -8.83 -4.13 36.67
CA TYR A 181 -8.60 -5.43 36.04
C TYR A 181 -7.18 -5.92 36.26
N CYS A 182 -6.20 -5.02 36.26
CA CYS A 182 -4.82 -5.34 36.59
C CYS A 182 -4.68 -5.82 38.05
N ALA A 183 -5.21 -5.07 39.03
CA ALA A 183 -5.16 -5.42 40.44
C ALA A 183 -5.85 -6.77 40.72
N ASN A 184 -7.03 -6.99 40.13
CA ASN A 184 -7.76 -8.25 40.27
C ASN A 184 -7.00 -9.44 39.69
N THR A 185 -6.28 -9.26 38.58
CA THR A 185 -5.47 -10.32 37.97
C THR A 185 -4.28 -10.68 38.86
N ILE A 186 -3.59 -9.68 39.41
CA ILE A 186 -2.48 -9.92 40.36
C ILE A 186 -3.01 -10.62 41.62
N GLY A 187 -4.10 -10.13 42.20
CA GLY A 187 -4.71 -10.71 43.41
C GLY A 187 -4.99 -12.20 43.23
N LYS A 188 -5.70 -12.57 42.16
CA LYS A 188 -5.98 -13.98 41.85
C LYS A 188 -4.71 -14.81 41.58
N THR A 189 -3.74 -14.25 40.87
CA THR A 189 -2.46 -14.95 40.61
C THR A 189 -1.71 -15.24 41.91
N LEU A 190 -1.75 -14.31 42.88
CA LEU A 190 -1.11 -14.49 44.18
C LEU A 190 -1.86 -15.46 45.09
N GLU A 191 -3.19 -15.51 45.01
CA GLU A 191 -4.02 -16.51 45.70
C GLU A 191 -3.73 -17.93 45.19
N GLU A 192 -3.61 -18.09 43.87
CA GLU A 192 -3.34 -19.39 43.23
C GLU A 192 -1.86 -19.83 43.37
N ASN A 193 -0.93 -18.88 43.30
CA ASN A 193 0.50 -19.13 43.44
C ASN A 193 1.23 -17.99 44.17
N PRO A 194 1.37 -18.08 45.51
CA PRO A 194 2.03 -17.06 46.33
C PRO A 194 3.48 -16.76 45.93
N LEU A 195 4.19 -17.71 45.29
CA LEU A 195 5.57 -17.52 44.82
C LEU A 195 5.67 -16.52 43.65
N SER A 196 4.55 -16.18 43.00
CA SER A 196 4.53 -15.18 41.93
C SER A 196 4.87 -13.77 42.44
N ALA A 197 4.68 -13.49 43.74
CA ALA A 197 5.07 -12.23 44.37
C ALA A 197 6.58 -11.95 44.26
N THR A 198 7.40 -13.01 44.21
CA THR A 198 8.86 -12.92 44.12
C THR A 198 9.38 -13.25 42.72
N GLN A 199 8.50 -13.59 41.77
CA GLN A 199 8.84 -13.95 40.39
C GLN A 199 8.06 -13.10 39.37
N PRO A 200 8.56 -11.90 39.00
CA PRO A 200 7.94 -11.00 38.03
C PRO A 200 7.57 -11.64 36.67
N LYS A 201 8.31 -12.66 36.24
CA LYS A 201 8.03 -13.41 35.01
C LYS A 201 6.71 -14.19 35.08
N GLU A 202 6.37 -14.76 36.24
CA GLU A 202 5.14 -15.54 36.42
C GLU A 202 3.92 -14.62 36.43
N LEU A 203 4.06 -13.40 36.96
CA LEU A 203 3.05 -12.36 36.84
C LEU A 203 2.82 -11.98 35.38
N VAL A 204 3.88 -11.71 34.59
CA VAL A 204 3.68 -11.39 33.16
C VAL A 204 3.02 -12.55 32.41
N LYS A 205 3.44 -13.78 32.70
CA LYS A 205 2.86 -14.99 32.11
C LYS A 205 1.36 -15.11 32.44
N SER A 206 0.96 -14.85 33.69
CA SER A 206 -0.45 -14.95 34.09
C SER A 206 -1.34 -13.96 33.35
N PHE A 207 -0.87 -12.74 33.09
CA PHE A 207 -1.63 -11.76 32.29
C PHE A 207 -1.79 -12.19 30.83
N ILE A 208 -0.74 -12.75 30.22
CA ILE A 208 -0.79 -13.23 28.84
C ILE A 208 -1.73 -14.45 28.75
N THR A 209 -1.62 -15.41 29.67
CA THR A 209 -2.54 -16.56 29.76
C THR A 209 -3.98 -16.11 29.97
N LYS A 210 -4.20 -15.14 30.87
CA LYS A 210 -5.53 -14.58 31.10
C LYS A 210 -6.11 -13.92 29.85
N THR A 211 -5.26 -13.30 29.04
CA THR A 211 -5.65 -12.75 27.74
C THR A 211 -6.11 -13.85 26.79
N THR A 212 -5.39 -14.99 26.73
CA THR A 212 -5.80 -16.16 25.95
C THR A 212 -7.17 -16.67 26.38
N ASP A 213 -7.41 -16.85 27.68
CA ASP A 213 -8.69 -17.35 28.20
C ASP A 213 -9.87 -16.46 27.82
N GLU A 214 -9.70 -15.14 27.95
CA GLU A 214 -10.77 -14.18 27.64
C GLU A 214 -10.98 -14.05 26.13
N LEU A 215 -9.93 -14.21 25.33
CA LEU A 215 -10.03 -14.31 23.87
C LEU A 215 -10.79 -15.57 23.46
N ASP A 216 -10.52 -16.72 24.09
CA ASP A 216 -11.23 -17.97 23.85
C ASP A 216 -12.71 -17.85 24.20
N LYS A 217 -13.04 -17.33 25.38
CA LYS A 217 -14.44 -17.09 25.79
C LYS A 217 -15.16 -16.15 24.83
N ALA A 218 -14.51 -15.04 24.46
CA ALA A 218 -15.06 -14.09 23.52
C ALA A 218 -15.32 -14.76 22.16
N PHE A 219 -14.39 -15.55 21.66
CA PHE A 219 -14.53 -16.22 20.38
C PHE A 219 -15.58 -17.33 20.39
N THR A 220 -15.67 -18.11 21.47
CA THR A 220 -16.75 -19.09 21.65
C THR A 220 -18.12 -18.41 21.61
N LYS A 221 -18.29 -17.28 22.31
CA LYS A 221 -19.53 -16.50 22.24
C LYS A 221 -19.77 -15.94 20.85
N ALA A 222 -18.76 -15.37 20.21
CA ALA A 222 -18.89 -14.80 18.86
C ALA A 222 -19.28 -15.85 17.81
N SER A 223 -18.86 -17.11 18.01
CA SER A 223 -19.21 -18.22 17.12
C SER A 223 -20.70 -18.62 17.16
N THR A 224 -21.46 -18.15 18.15
CA THR A 224 -22.91 -18.40 18.24
C THR A 224 -23.75 -17.34 17.52
N PHE A 225 -23.13 -16.29 16.96
CA PHE A 225 -23.87 -15.23 16.28
C PHE A 225 -24.43 -15.71 14.94
N GLU A 226 -25.64 -15.28 14.62
CA GLU A 226 -26.28 -15.59 13.34
C GLU A 226 -25.65 -14.79 12.19
N LEU A 227 -25.08 -15.50 11.22
CA LEU A 227 -24.49 -14.91 10.01
C LEU A 227 -25.50 -15.04 8.85
N LYS A 228 -26.14 -13.93 8.50
CA LYS A 228 -27.26 -13.90 7.54
C LYS A 228 -26.79 -13.79 6.09
N THR A 229 -25.73 -13.03 5.84
CA THR A 229 -25.24 -12.73 4.49
C THR A 229 -23.92 -13.42 4.15
N ASP A 230 -23.61 -13.53 2.84
CA ASP A 230 -22.31 -14.04 2.39
C ASP A 230 -21.14 -13.14 2.83
N VAL A 231 -21.38 -11.83 2.91
CA VAL A 231 -20.37 -10.86 3.38
C VAL A 231 -20.05 -11.10 4.85
N GLU A 232 -21.06 -11.33 5.68
CA GLU A 232 -20.88 -11.67 7.11
C GLU A 232 -20.15 -13.01 7.29
N ARG A 233 -20.44 -14.02 6.46
CA ARG A 233 -19.72 -15.30 6.47
C ARG A 233 -18.24 -15.13 6.14
N LYS A 234 -17.91 -14.40 5.07
CA LYS A 234 -16.51 -14.09 4.71
C LYS A 234 -15.82 -13.25 5.78
N ALA A 235 -16.51 -12.28 6.37
CA ALA A 235 -15.98 -11.50 7.49
C ALA A 235 -15.66 -12.38 8.70
N PHE A 236 -16.52 -13.33 9.02
CA PHE A 236 -16.28 -14.30 10.08
C PHE A 236 -15.13 -15.26 9.75
N ASP A 237 -14.94 -15.64 8.48
CA ASP A 237 -13.76 -16.40 8.05
C ASP A 237 -12.46 -15.62 8.29
N VAL A 238 -12.44 -14.32 7.98
CA VAL A 238 -11.31 -13.45 8.34
C VAL A 238 -11.13 -13.41 9.86
N CYS A 239 -12.21 -13.22 10.62
CA CYS A 239 -12.14 -13.20 12.07
C CYS A 239 -11.53 -14.50 12.64
N LYS A 240 -11.95 -15.68 12.15
CA LYS A 240 -11.34 -16.96 12.52
C LYS A 240 -9.84 -16.99 12.27
N GLU A 241 -9.40 -16.56 11.10
CA GLU A 241 -7.99 -16.53 10.72
C GLU A 241 -7.17 -15.64 11.65
N VAL A 242 -7.60 -14.39 11.85
CA VAL A 242 -6.85 -13.44 12.68
C VAL A 242 -6.90 -13.79 14.17
N MET A 243 -7.96 -14.44 14.64
CA MET A 243 -8.04 -14.95 16.02
C MET A 243 -7.13 -16.15 16.24
N ALA A 244 -6.99 -17.04 15.26
CA ALA A 244 -5.98 -18.10 15.31
C ALA A 244 -4.56 -17.50 15.37
N ASN A 245 -4.28 -16.50 14.52
CA ASN A 245 -3.02 -15.77 14.54
C ASN A 245 -2.75 -15.12 15.91
N ALA A 246 -3.75 -14.46 16.50
CA ALA A 246 -3.62 -13.86 17.83
C ALA A 246 -3.26 -14.89 18.92
N LYS A 247 -3.84 -16.09 18.88
CA LYS A 247 -3.51 -17.16 19.83
C LYS A 247 -2.07 -17.65 19.66
N GLU A 248 -1.58 -17.77 18.43
CA GLU A 248 -0.17 -18.12 18.17
C GLU A 248 0.80 -17.08 18.75
N GLU A 249 0.48 -15.79 18.62
CA GLU A 249 1.28 -14.70 19.19
C GLU A 249 1.26 -14.71 20.72
N LEU A 250 0.11 -14.99 21.33
CA LEU A 250 -0.03 -15.14 22.79
C LEU A 250 0.79 -16.33 23.30
N GLN A 251 0.72 -17.48 22.62
CA GLN A 251 1.51 -18.66 22.98
C GLN A 251 3.01 -18.37 22.85
N SER A 252 3.43 -17.76 21.74
CA SER A 252 4.84 -17.35 21.53
C SER A 252 5.31 -16.39 22.62
N SER A 253 4.43 -15.50 23.08
CA SER A 253 4.71 -14.58 24.19
C SER A 253 4.90 -15.32 25.51
N VAL A 254 4.04 -16.30 25.84
CA VAL A 254 4.18 -17.16 27.02
C VAL A 254 5.49 -17.93 27.00
N ASP A 255 5.81 -18.58 25.88
CA ASP A 255 7.03 -19.38 25.72
C ASP A 255 8.27 -18.50 25.86
N ARG A 256 8.23 -17.30 25.26
CA ARG A 256 9.33 -16.35 25.37
C ARG A 256 9.53 -15.86 26.80
N VAL A 257 8.46 -15.58 27.54
CA VAL A 257 8.56 -15.22 28.96
C VAL A 257 9.15 -16.37 29.79
N GLY A 258 8.78 -17.62 29.49
CA GLY A 258 9.31 -18.81 30.15
C GLY A 258 10.83 -19.00 29.95
N THR A 259 11.37 -18.55 28.81
CA THR A 259 12.81 -18.65 28.49
C THR A 259 13.65 -17.47 28.99
N ILE A 260 13.06 -16.51 29.72
CA ILE A 260 13.82 -15.39 30.30
C ILE A 260 14.69 -15.92 31.45
N GLU A 261 16.00 -15.95 31.24
CA GLU A 261 16.98 -16.27 32.28
C GLU A 261 17.01 -15.17 33.37
N PRO A 262 17.11 -15.53 34.66
CA PRO A 262 17.31 -14.55 35.74
C PRO A 262 18.56 -13.68 35.49
N GLY A 263 18.40 -12.36 35.51
CA GLY A 263 19.50 -11.40 35.36
C GLY A 263 19.91 -11.04 33.92
N LYS A 264 19.33 -11.68 32.89
CA LYS A 264 19.49 -11.25 31.48
C LYS A 264 18.28 -10.43 31.04
N LEU A 265 18.52 -9.25 30.48
CA LEU A 265 17.45 -8.47 29.84
C LEU A 265 16.93 -9.26 28.62
N PRO A 266 15.63 -9.54 28.52
CA PRO A 266 15.07 -9.94 27.25
C PRO A 266 15.16 -8.75 26.29
N SER A 267 15.36 -9.02 25.00
CA SER A 267 14.93 -8.07 23.97
C SER A 267 13.41 -8.01 24.01
N ASN A 268 12.84 -7.19 24.91
CA ASN A 268 11.39 -7.01 25.08
C ASN A 268 10.69 -6.45 23.83
N GLY A 269 11.46 -6.12 22.79
CA GLY A 269 10.93 -5.70 21.49
C GLY A 269 10.01 -6.76 20.88
N ASP A 270 10.32 -8.04 21.04
CA ASP A 270 9.52 -9.11 20.44
C ASP A 270 8.17 -9.30 21.16
N LEU A 271 8.15 -9.34 22.50
CA LEU A 271 6.91 -9.42 23.29
C LEU A 271 5.94 -8.27 23.02
N ASN A 272 6.45 -7.03 23.00
CA ASN A 272 5.60 -5.88 22.69
C ASN A 272 5.08 -5.91 21.24
N THR A 273 5.89 -6.43 20.30
CA THR A 273 5.48 -6.59 18.90
C THR A 273 4.34 -7.60 18.78
N TRP A 274 4.47 -8.76 19.42
CA TRP A 274 3.44 -9.81 19.40
C TRP A 274 2.16 -9.39 20.10
N LEU A 275 2.24 -8.75 21.27
CA LEU A 275 1.04 -8.24 21.96
C LEU A 275 0.36 -7.09 21.22
N SER A 276 1.11 -6.23 20.51
CA SER A 276 0.51 -5.23 19.61
C SER A 276 -0.16 -5.93 18.41
N ALA A 277 0.43 -7.00 17.89
CA ALA A 277 -0.21 -7.81 16.85
C ALA A 277 -1.52 -8.46 17.30
N VAL A 278 -1.58 -8.98 18.54
CA VAL A 278 -2.81 -9.50 19.14
C VAL A 278 -3.93 -8.45 19.17
N MET A 279 -3.61 -7.20 19.54
CA MET A 279 -4.57 -6.10 19.52
C MET A 279 -5.03 -5.79 18.07
N SER A 280 -4.09 -5.68 17.13
CA SER A 280 -4.39 -5.45 15.71
C SER A 280 -5.25 -6.56 15.10
N TYR A 281 -5.03 -7.82 15.45
CA TYR A 281 -5.87 -8.94 15.01
C TYR A 281 -7.29 -8.88 15.57
N GLN A 282 -7.47 -8.49 16.84
CA GLN A 282 -8.79 -8.27 17.44
C GLN A 282 -9.56 -7.16 16.72
N GLU A 283 -8.92 -6.04 16.42
CA GLU A 283 -9.54 -4.96 15.64
C GLU A 283 -9.80 -5.39 14.19
N THR A 284 -8.89 -6.14 13.55
CA THR A 284 -9.09 -6.67 12.19
C THR A 284 -10.30 -7.60 12.11
N CYS A 285 -10.53 -8.43 13.13
CA CYS A 285 -11.76 -9.24 13.22
C CYS A 285 -12.99 -8.34 13.21
N ILE A 286 -13.03 -7.31 14.07
CA ILE A 286 -14.17 -6.39 14.17
C ILE A 286 -14.38 -5.61 12.86
N ASP A 287 -13.31 -5.10 12.26
CA ASP A 287 -13.36 -4.27 11.05
C ASP A 287 -13.71 -5.05 9.79
N SER A 288 -13.58 -6.38 9.82
CA SER A 288 -13.99 -7.23 8.69
C SER A 288 -15.51 -7.25 8.50
N PHE A 289 -16.27 -6.93 9.54
CA PHE A 289 -17.73 -6.85 9.46
C PHE A 289 -18.20 -5.50 8.92
N PRO A 290 -19.24 -5.48 8.08
CA PRO A 290 -19.87 -4.24 7.64
C PRO A 290 -20.49 -3.50 8.85
N ASP A 291 -20.66 -2.19 8.72
CA ASP A 291 -21.28 -1.41 9.80
C ASP A 291 -22.71 -1.86 10.05
N GLY A 292 -23.05 -2.07 11.32
CA GLY A 292 -24.34 -2.60 11.74
C GLY A 292 -24.30 -3.24 13.13
N PRO A 293 -25.43 -3.82 13.58
CA PRO A 293 -25.55 -4.44 14.91
C PRO A 293 -24.52 -5.55 15.15
N LEU A 294 -24.29 -6.41 14.15
CA LEU A 294 -23.35 -7.54 14.29
C LEU A 294 -21.92 -7.06 14.59
N LYS A 295 -21.44 -6.03 13.90
CA LYS A 295 -20.12 -5.42 14.19
C LYS A 295 -20.03 -4.89 15.62
N ASN A 296 -21.12 -4.30 16.13
CA ASN A 296 -21.19 -3.83 17.52
C ASN A 296 -21.21 -5.00 18.52
N ASP A 297 -21.86 -6.12 18.19
CA ASP A 297 -21.86 -7.32 19.02
C ASP A 297 -20.46 -7.94 19.09
N PHE A 298 -19.73 -8.02 17.97
CA PHE A 298 -18.33 -8.44 17.94
C PHE A 298 -17.44 -7.50 18.76
N ARG A 299 -17.60 -6.18 18.59
CA ARG A 299 -16.86 -5.18 19.37
C ARG A 299 -17.10 -5.34 20.87
N THR A 300 -18.35 -5.52 21.27
CA THR A 300 -18.73 -5.71 22.68
C THR A 300 -18.16 -7.02 23.23
N THR A 301 -18.19 -8.08 22.42
CA THR A 301 -17.74 -9.41 22.83
C THR A 301 -16.22 -9.50 22.98
N LEU A 302 -15.45 -8.85 22.12
CA LEU A 302 -13.98 -8.81 22.18
C LEU A 302 -13.44 -7.74 23.15
N ASN A 303 -14.28 -6.86 23.70
CA ASN A 303 -13.82 -5.78 24.57
C ASN A 303 -13.02 -6.29 25.79
N SER A 304 -13.47 -7.39 26.41
CA SER A 304 -12.75 -7.99 27.54
C SER A 304 -11.35 -8.45 27.14
N SER A 305 -11.20 -9.17 26.02
CA SER A 305 -9.87 -9.63 25.57
C SER A 305 -8.95 -8.45 25.23
N GLN A 306 -9.49 -7.35 24.68
CA GLN A 306 -8.72 -6.13 24.42
C GLN A 306 -8.22 -5.49 25.72
N VAL A 307 -9.05 -5.43 26.77
CA VAL A 307 -8.65 -4.94 28.11
C VAL A 307 -7.48 -5.74 28.68
N TYR A 308 -7.54 -7.08 28.62
CA TYR A 308 -6.45 -7.93 29.10
C TYR A 308 -5.20 -7.85 28.22
N THR A 309 -5.36 -7.67 26.90
CA THR A 309 -4.24 -7.41 25.98
C THR A 309 -3.52 -6.10 26.35
N SER A 310 -4.27 -5.03 26.63
CA SER A 310 -3.73 -3.75 27.11
C SER A 310 -2.98 -3.89 28.44
N ASN A 311 -3.54 -4.65 29.39
CA ASN A 311 -2.87 -4.95 30.65
C ASN A 311 -1.60 -5.78 30.44
N SER A 312 -1.59 -6.74 29.53
CA SER A 312 -0.40 -7.52 29.19
C SER A 312 0.71 -6.65 28.61
N LEU A 313 0.36 -5.70 27.72
CA LEU A 313 1.30 -4.68 27.22
C LEU A 313 1.89 -3.84 28.36
N ALA A 314 1.06 -3.43 29.33
CA ALA A 314 1.54 -2.72 30.53
C ALA A 314 2.52 -3.57 31.35
N MET A 315 2.20 -4.84 31.58
CA MET A 315 3.04 -5.73 32.39
C MET A 315 4.40 -5.98 31.75
N VAL A 316 4.45 -6.24 30.43
CA VAL A 316 5.73 -6.42 29.71
C VAL A 316 6.60 -5.17 29.80
N ARG A 317 6.01 -3.97 29.74
CA ARG A 317 6.74 -2.70 29.88
C ARG A 317 7.26 -2.49 31.30
N GLN A 318 6.46 -2.80 32.33
CA GLN A 318 6.93 -2.71 33.72
C GLN A 318 8.02 -3.72 34.06
N LEU A 319 7.90 -4.96 33.57
CA LEU A 319 8.94 -5.97 33.73
C LEU A 319 10.28 -5.49 33.15
N SER A 320 10.25 -4.81 32.00
CA SER A 320 11.43 -4.17 31.42
C SER A 320 12.03 -3.09 32.34
N SER A 321 11.19 -2.27 32.95
CA SER A 321 11.61 -1.18 33.85
C SER A 321 12.29 -1.74 35.11
N LEU A 322 11.65 -2.73 35.76
CA LEU A 322 12.15 -3.37 36.98
C LEU A 322 13.49 -4.11 36.76
N MET A 323 13.67 -4.76 35.60
CA MET A 323 14.95 -5.40 35.28
C MET A 323 16.07 -4.41 34.92
N THR A 324 15.76 -3.14 34.62
CA THR A 324 16.78 -2.10 34.39
C THR A 324 17.23 -1.37 35.66
N LEU A 325 16.46 -1.45 36.76
CA LEU A 325 16.75 -0.80 38.04
C LEU A 325 17.94 -1.42 38.81
N GLY A 326 18.46 -2.57 38.36
CA GLY A 326 19.61 -3.27 38.97
C GLY A 326 20.96 -3.10 38.24
N LYS A 327 21.07 -2.23 37.22
CA LYS A 327 22.34 -1.95 36.53
C LYS A 327 22.66 -0.46 36.63
N GLU A 328 23.78 -0.15 37.29
CA GLU A 328 24.37 1.19 37.26
C GLU A 328 24.48 1.70 35.82
N LYS A 329 24.26 3.01 35.66
CA LYS A 329 24.44 3.73 34.39
C LYS A 329 25.79 3.32 33.79
N PRO A 330 25.86 2.82 32.54
CA PRO A 330 27.14 2.69 31.88
C PRO A 330 27.75 4.11 31.78
N PRO A 331 29.07 4.27 32.00
CA PRO A 331 29.70 5.58 31.96
C PRO A 331 29.48 6.20 30.59
N ALA A 332 29.12 7.49 30.59
CA ALA A 332 28.96 8.28 29.38
C ALA A 332 30.29 8.32 28.61
N LYS A 333 30.44 7.46 27.61
CA LYS A 333 31.53 7.60 26.63
C LYS A 333 31.19 8.77 25.71
N ARG A 334 31.67 9.96 26.08
CA ARG A 334 31.90 11.06 25.14
C ARG A 334 32.81 10.54 24.02
N ARG A 335 32.32 10.54 22.78
CA ARG A 335 33.20 10.54 21.60
C ARG A 335 33.00 11.87 20.89
N LEU A 336 33.97 12.75 21.12
CA LEU A 336 34.14 14.05 20.49
C LEU A 336 34.79 13.85 19.09
N LEU A 337 34.18 14.49 18.09
CA LEU A 337 34.70 15.05 16.83
C LEU A 337 35.87 14.35 16.09
N GLN A 338 35.66 14.07 14.79
CA GLN A 338 36.39 14.80 13.74
C GLN A 338 35.75 14.68 12.35
N THR A 339 35.33 15.82 11.85
CA THR A 339 35.03 16.15 10.45
C THR A 339 36.32 16.49 9.72
N ASN A 340 36.46 16.06 8.46
CA ASN A 340 37.09 16.83 7.37
C ASN A 340 36.80 16.14 6.02
N PHE A 341 36.01 16.80 5.18
CA PHE A 341 35.82 16.48 3.75
C PHE A 341 36.34 17.67 2.93
N PRO A 342 37.19 17.47 1.91
CA PRO A 342 37.44 18.48 0.89
C PRO A 342 36.28 18.56 -0.11
N LEU A 343 36.00 19.80 -0.49
CA LEU A 343 34.99 20.27 -1.43
C LEU A 343 35.29 19.92 -2.90
N LEU A 344 34.24 19.46 -3.60
CA LEU A 344 33.91 19.57 -5.03
C LEU A 344 34.80 18.90 -6.11
N ALA A 345 34.14 18.17 -7.02
CA ALA A 345 34.51 18.17 -8.45
C ALA A 345 33.33 17.91 -9.42
N LYS A 346 33.50 18.55 -10.60
CA LYS A 346 32.67 18.75 -11.79
C LYS A 346 32.12 17.48 -12.47
N GLY A 347 30.87 17.54 -12.92
CA GLY A 347 30.26 16.51 -13.77
C GLY A 347 28.84 16.76 -14.31
N GLY A 348 28.20 17.91 -14.03
CA GLY A 348 26.94 18.26 -14.69
C GLY A 348 25.66 17.52 -14.24
N TYR A 349 25.57 17.05 -12.98
CA TYR A 349 24.34 16.50 -12.38
C TYR A 349 24.07 17.06 -10.97
N PRO A 350 22.79 17.12 -10.49
CA PRO A 350 22.40 17.81 -9.24
C PRO A 350 23.01 17.25 -7.95
N SER A 351 23.21 18.12 -6.95
CA SER A 351 24.04 17.91 -5.74
C SER A 351 23.44 17.08 -4.59
N TRP A 352 22.19 16.62 -4.67
CA TRP A 352 21.51 15.92 -3.56
C TRP A 352 21.63 14.39 -3.58
N PHE A 353 22.58 13.84 -4.33
CA PHE A 353 22.83 12.40 -4.46
C PHE A 353 24.31 12.10 -4.18
N SER A 354 24.63 11.22 -3.23
CA SER A 354 26.00 10.74 -3.05
C SER A 354 26.39 9.71 -4.13
N HIS A 355 27.70 9.55 -4.36
CA HIS A 355 28.24 8.61 -5.35
C HIS A 355 27.90 7.14 -5.02
N GLU A 356 27.78 6.82 -3.73
CA GLU A 356 27.38 5.49 -3.25
C GLU A 356 25.88 5.22 -3.45
N GLU A 357 25.03 6.23 -3.26
CA GLU A 357 23.59 6.14 -3.51
C GLU A 357 23.26 6.02 -5.01
N ARG A 358 24.04 6.68 -5.89
CA ARG A 358 23.97 6.48 -7.35
C ARG A 358 24.38 5.08 -7.75
N ARG A 359 25.38 4.49 -7.09
CA ARG A 359 25.85 3.12 -7.34
C ARG A 359 24.82 2.07 -6.90
N LEU A 360 24.03 2.36 -5.87
CA LEU A 360 22.98 1.45 -5.35
C LEU A 360 21.66 1.50 -6.15
N LEU A 361 21.50 2.47 -7.05
CA LEU A 361 20.31 2.67 -7.89
C LEU A 361 20.53 2.38 -9.38
N LYS A 362 21.75 2.04 -9.79
CA LYS A 362 22.01 1.51 -11.14
C LYS A 362 21.44 0.09 -11.26
N GLU A 363 20.78 -0.17 -12.39
CA GLU A 363 20.51 -1.54 -12.87
C GLU A 363 21.82 -2.34 -12.81
N ASP A 364 21.74 -3.46 -12.09
CA ASP A 364 22.62 -4.63 -12.11
C ASP A 364 24.15 -4.38 -12.21
N ASP A 365 24.82 -4.34 -11.05
CA ASP A 365 25.99 -5.22 -10.93
C ASP A 365 25.39 -6.64 -10.90
N ASP A 366 25.47 -7.38 -12.01
CA ASP A 366 25.06 -8.81 -12.06
C ASP A 366 25.74 -9.63 -10.93
N ASP A 367 26.87 -9.13 -10.41
CA ASP A 367 27.63 -9.68 -9.27
C ASP A 367 26.91 -9.60 -7.90
N LYS A 368 25.74 -8.96 -7.77
CA LYS A 368 25.02 -8.79 -6.48
C LYS A 368 23.57 -9.30 -6.45
N LYS A 369 23.11 -10.05 -7.47
CA LYS A 369 21.80 -10.71 -7.41
C LYS A 369 21.86 -11.90 -6.44
N PRO A 370 20.85 -12.09 -5.55
CA PRO A 370 20.78 -13.29 -4.74
C PRO A 370 20.74 -14.54 -5.63
N ILE A 371 21.49 -15.58 -5.28
CA ILE A 371 21.44 -16.86 -5.99
C ILE A 371 20.05 -17.48 -5.77
N PRO A 372 19.25 -17.72 -6.82
CA PRO A 372 17.92 -18.29 -6.65
C PRO A 372 17.97 -19.79 -6.40
N ASN A 373 17.10 -20.28 -5.51
CA ASN A 373 16.82 -21.71 -5.38
C ASN A 373 15.94 -22.20 -6.53
N VAL A 374 14.96 -21.37 -6.94
CA VAL A 374 14.04 -21.66 -8.04
C VAL A 374 13.75 -20.39 -8.83
N THR A 375 13.46 -20.56 -10.11
CA THR A 375 13.10 -19.50 -11.05
C THR A 375 11.67 -19.70 -11.55
N VAL A 376 10.90 -18.62 -11.57
CA VAL A 376 9.56 -18.55 -12.15
C VAL A 376 9.62 -17.76 -13.44
N ALA A 377 9.11 -18.34 -14.53
CA ALA A 377 9.05 -17.68 -15.83
C ALA A 377 7.81 -18.14 -16.62
N GLN A 378 6.94 -17.19 -17.00
CA GLN A 378 5.71 -17.50 -17.74
C GLN A 378 5.98 -18.10 -19.13
N ASP A 379 7.14 -17.80 -19.73
CA ASP A 379 7.58 -18.32 -21.01
C ASP A 379 8.08 -19.78 -20.96
N GLY A 380 8.15 -20.38 -19.77
CA GLY A 380 8.64 -21.74 -19.56
C GLY A 380 10.16 -21.88 -19.48
N SER A 381 10.92 -20.77 -19.48
CA SER A 381 12.38 -20.78 -19.34
C SER A 381 12.88 -20.93 -17.88
N GLY A 382 11.96 -21.09 -16.93
CA GLY A 382 12.23 -21.27 -15.50
C GLY A 382 11.80 -22.65 -14.99
N ASN A 383 11.92 -22.88 -13.68
CA ASN A 383 11.46 -24.11 -13.02
C ASN A 383 9.93 -24.19 -12.93
N PHE A 384 9.26 -23.05 -12.75
CA PHE A 384 7.81 -22.94 -12.63
C PHE A 384 7.25 -21.84 -13.53
N ARG A 385 5.97 -21.93 -13.86
CA ARG A 385 5.28 -20.89 -14.66
C ARG A 385 4.57 -19.87 -13.79
N THR A 386 4.15 -20.27 -12.60
CA THR A 386 3.48 -19.41 -11.62
C THR A 386 4.27 -19.31 -10.32
N ILE A 387 4.01 -18.25 -9.56
CA ILE A 387 4.63 -18.02 -8.26
C ILE A 387 4.03 -18.98 -7.23
N ASN A 388 2.73 -19.26 -7.31
CA ASN A 388 2.09 -20.23 -6.42
C ASN A 388 2.64 -21.67 -6.58
N GLU A 389 2.99 -22.11 -7.80
CA GLU A 389 3.69 -23.38 -8.01
C GLU A 389 5.06 -23.39 -7.33
N ALA A 390 5.83 -22.31 -7.45
CA ALA A 390 7.13 -22.19 -6.78
C ALA A 390 7.01 -22.19 -5.26
N LEU A 391 6.00 -21.51 -4.71
CA LEU A 391 5.70 -21.53 -3.27
C LEU A 391 5.30 -22.92 -2.80
N ALA A 392 4.47 -23.64 -3.56
CA ALA A 392 4.07 -25.01 -3.24
C ALA A 392 5.26 -25.99 -3.22
N ALA A 393 6.30 -25.70 -4.00
CA ALA A 393 7.53 -26.50 -4.06
C ALA A 393 8.57 -26.14 -2.99
N VAL A 394 8.35 -25.09 -2.18
CA VAL A 394 9.26 -24.75 -1.07
C VAL A 394 9.26 -25.90 -0.05
N PRO A 395 10.44 -26.46 0.30
CA PRO A 395 10.53 -27.51 1.30
C PRO A 395 9.92 -27.08 2.64
N GLN A 396 9.22 -27.99 3.32
CA GLN A 396 8.63 -27.69 4.64
C GLN A 396 9.68 -27.28 5.69
N LYS A 397 10.90 -27.79 5.55
CA LYS A 397 12.07 -27.40 6.35
C LYS A 397 13.17 -26.96 5.40
N TYR A 398 13.64 -25.74 5.59
CA TYR A 398 14.78 -25.19 4.85
C TYR A 398 15.63 -24.39 5.82
N GLU A 399 16.93 -24.66 5.85
CA GLU A 399 17.87 -23.90 6.66
C GLU A 399 18.38 -22.69 5.87
N GLY A 400 18.32 -21.51 6.48
CA GLY A 400 18.71 -20.26 5.83
C GLY A 400 17.56 -19.57 5.09
N ARG A 401 17.89 -18.89 3.98
CA ARG A 401 16.98 -18.03 3.22
C ARG A 401 16.66 -18.66 1.88
N TYR A 402 15.40 -19.00 1.65
CA TYR A 402 14.95 -19.58 0.38
C TYR A 402 14.60 -18.47 -0.61
N VAL A 403 15.16 -18.52 -1.82
CA VAL A 403 15.13 -17.44 -2.80
C VAL A 403 14.39 -17.89 -4.07
N ILE A 404 13.31 -17.19 -4.38
CA ILE A 404 12.53 -17.33 -5.61
C ILE A 404 12.85 -16.14 -6.52
N TYR A 405 13.35 -16.43 -7.71
CA TYR A 405 13.53 -15.44 -8.78
C TYR A 405 12.31 -15.44 -9.70
N VAL A 406 11.74 -14.27 -9.97
CA VAL A 406 10.56 -14.10 -10.83
C VAL A 406 10.94 -13.24 -12.03
N LYS A 407 11.04 -13.86 -13.20
CA LYS A 407 11.35 -13.15 -14.45
C LYS A 407 10.27 -12.12 -14.81
N ALA A 408 10.60 -11.22 -15.74
CA ALA A 408 9.67 -10.25 -16.27
C ALA A 408 8.38 -10.91 -16.78
N GLY A 409 7.24 -10.36 -16.35
CA GLY A 409 5.92 -10.91 -16.61
C GLY A 409 4.85 -10.25 -15.74
N ILE A 410 3.59 -10.36 -16.17
CA ILE A 410 2.43 -9.97 -15.37
C ILE A 410 1.78 -11.26 -14.88
N TYR A 411 1.90 -11.50 -13.59
CA TYR A 411 1.42 -12.69 -12.89
C TYR A 411 0.05 -12.37 -12.27
N ASP A 412 -1.02 -12.72 -13.00
CA ASP A 412 -2.41 -12.57 -12.54
C ASP A 412 -2.80 -13.74 -11.64
N GLU A 413 -2.33 -13.70 -10.40
CA GLU A 413 -2.58 -14.70 -9.37
C GLU A 413 -2.60 -14.03 -7.98
N THR A 414 -3.48 -14.51 -7.10
CA THR A 414 -3.39 -14.14 -5.67
C THR A 414 -2.28 -14.96 -5.04
N VAL A 415 -1.25 -14.29 -4.51
CA VAL A 415 -0.08 -14.95 -3.93
C VAL A 415 -0.04 -14.73 -2.43
N ILE A 416 0.06 -15.82 -1.66
CA ILE A 416 0.13 -15.79 -0.20
C ILE A 416 1.41 -16.50 0.25
N VAL A 417 2.31 -15.78 0.91
CA VAL A 417 3.45 -16.35 1.62
C VAL A 417 3.02 -16.62 3.06
N PRO A 418 2.66 -17.87 3.41
CA PRO A 418 2.11 -18.20 4.72
C PRO A 418 3.15 -18.06 5.83
N LYS A 419 2.69 -17.91 7.09
CA LYS A 419 3.54 -17.77 8.28
C LYS A 419 4.64 -18.82 8.41
N LYS A 420 4.37 -20.07 7.99
CA LYS A 420 5.33 -21.18 8.04
C LYS A 420 6.54 -21.01 7.10
N MET A 421 6.47 -20.13 6.10
CA MET A 421 7.57 -19.86 5.17
C MET A 421 8.44 -18.72 5.71
N VAL A 422 9.29 -19.06 6.68
CA VAL A 422 10.24 -18.15 7.32
C VAL A 422 11.42 -17.87 6.37
N ASN A 423 11.93 -16.65 6.36
CA ASN A 423 13.10 -16.22 5.58
C ASN A 423 12.98 -16.47 4.07
N LEU A 424 11.78 -16.33 3.50
CA LEU A 424 11.60 -16.37 2.05
C LEU A 424 12.03 -15.04 1.40
N THR A 425 12.69 -15.11 0.24
CA THR A 425 12.97 -13.96 -0.62
C THR A 425 12.33 -14.14 -1.97
N ILE A 426 11.58 -13.14 -2.45
CA ILE A 426 11.11 -13.07 -3.83
C ILE A 426 11.78 -11.87 -4.49
N PHE A 427 12.49 -12.07 -5.60
CA PHE A 427 13.03 -10.96 -6.37
C PHE A 427 12.72 -11.08 -7.85
N GLY A 428 12.63 -9.94 -8.55
CA GLY A 428 12.35 -9.92 -9.99
C GLY A 428 13.25 -8.99 -10.78
N ASP A 429 12.98 -8.91 -12.10
CA ASP A 429 13.75 -8.16 -13.10
C ASP A 429 13.59 -6.63 -13.00
N GLY A 430 12.74 -6.17 -12.08
CA GLY A 430 12.40 -4.77 -11.90
C GLY A 430 10.96 -4.62 -11.48
N SER A 431 10.67 -3.62 -10.64
CA SER A 431 9.34 -3.45 -10.03
C SER A 431 8.22 -3.07 -11.00
N GLN A 432 8.55 -2.74 -12.25
CA GLN A 432 7.61 -2.56 -13.36
C GLN A 432 7.62 -3.71 -14.37
N LYS A 433 8.57 -4.65 -14.25
CA LYS A 433 8.76 -5.77 -15.18
C LYS A 433 8.18 -7.06 -14.61
N SER A 434 8.45 -7.38 -13.35
CA SER A 434 7.91 -8.56 -12.64
C SER A 434 6.80 -8.14 -11.70
N VAL A 435 5.54 -8.29 -12.12
CA VAL A 435 4.37 -7.72 -11.43
C VAL A 435 3.36 -8.78 -11.06
N ILE A 436 3.03 -8.89 -9.78
CA ILE A 436 1.87 -9.64 -9.27
C ILE A 436 0.66 -8.73 -9.35
N THR A 437 -0.45 -9.21 -9.92
CA THR A 437 -1.67 -8.43 -10.09
C THR A 437 -2.92 -9.20 -9.64
N GLY A 438 -3.93 -8.45 -9.21
CA GLY A 438 -5.29 -8.93 -8.95
C GLY A 438 -6.32 -7.81 -9.06
N ALA A 439 -7.59 -8.11 -8.74
CA ALA A 439 -8.70 -7.15 -8.83
C ALA A 439 -9.81 -7.34 -7.77
N LYS A 440 -9.55 -8.15 -6.72
CA LYS A 440 -10.51 -8.32 -5.61
C LYS A 440 -10.72 -6.99 -4.90
N ASN A 441 -11.95 -6.73 -4.47
CA ASN A 441 -12.35 -5.44 -3.90
C ASN A 441 -13.60 -5.57 -3.02
N PHE A 442 -13.86 -4.52 -2.24
CA PHE A 442 -14.97 -4.47 -1.31
C PHE A 442 -16.35 -4.49 -1.97
N VAL A 443 -16.55 -3.72 -3.04
CA VAL A 443 -17.84 -3.62 -3.75
C VAL A 443 -18.32 -4.98 -4.27
N ASP A 444 -17.39 -5.83 -4.71
CA ASP A 444 -17.69 -7.17 -5.19
C ASP A 444 -17.82 -8.22 -4.05
N GLY A 445 -17.95 -7.76 -2.81
CA GLY A 445 -18.32 -8.59 -1.66
C GLY A 445 -17.14 -9.31 -1.00
N PHE A 446 -15.92 -8.75 -1.06
CA PHE A 446 -14.77 -9.23 -0.29
C PHE A 446 -14.47 -8.28 0.86
N PRO A 447 -14.32 -8.76 2.12
CA PRO A 447 -13.76 -7.95 3.18
C PRO A 447 -12.39 -7.41 2.78
N THR A 448 -12.05 -6.17 3.16
CA THR A 448 -10.77 -5.50 2.78
C THR A 448 -9.56 -6.41 2.96
N TYR A 449 -9.50 -7.15 4.08
CA TYR A 449 -8.42 -8.09 4.39
C TYR A 449 -8.17 -9.15 3.29
N GLN A 450 -9.23 -9.63 2.63
CA GLN A 450 -9.18 -10.65 1.56
C GLN A 450 -9.00 -10.07 0.16
N THR A 451 -8.99 -8.74 0.01
CA THR A 451 -8.82 -8.09 -1.31
C THR A 451 -7.38 -8.09 -1.81
N ALA A 452 -6.42 -8.41 -0.93
CA ALA A 452 -4.99 -8.38 -1.22
C ALA A 452 -4.61 -9.27 -2.41
N SER A 453 -3.89 -8.69 -3.39
CA SER A 453 -3.33 -9.45 -4.51
C SER A 453 -2.07 -10.22 -4.09
N PHE A 454 -1.30 -9.66 -3.15
CA PHE A 454 -0.15 -10.30 -2.53
C PHE A 454 -0.24 -10.23 -1.00
N VAL A 455 0.11 -11.31 -0.31
CA VAL A 455 0.18 -11.39 1.16
C VAL A 455 1.54 -11.91 1.60
N ALA A 456 2.20 -11.19 2.51
CA ALA A 456 3.42 -11.64 3.18
C ALA A 456 3.21 -11.80 4.68
N SER A 457 2.96 -13.05 5.11
CA SER A 457 2.79 -13.43 6.51
C SER A 457 4.01 -14.15 7.10
N GLY A 458 4.90 -14.65 6.24
CA GLY A 458 6.15 -15.31 6.66
C GLY A 458 7.13 -14.34 7.36
N PRO A 459 7.61 -14.64 8.58
CA PRO A 459 8.63 -13.83 9.25
C PRO A 459 9.93 -13.76 8.45
N GLY A 460 10.59 -12.60 8.45
CA GLY A 460 11.85 -12.37 7.72
C GLY A 460 11.69 -12.39 6.19
N PHE A 461 10.48 -12.22 5.68
CA PHE A 461 10.20 -12.11 4.25
C PHE A 461 10.95 -10.93 3.62
N ILE A 462 11.52 -11.14 2.43
CA ILE A 462 12.13 -10.07 1.64
C ILE A 462 11.53 -10.06 0.24
N ALA A 463 11.07 -8.91 -0.22
CA ALA A 463 10.82 -8.67 -1.64
C ALA A 463 11.83 -7.68 -2.21
N LYS A 464 12.35 -7.94 -3.41
CA LYS A 464 13.24 -7.03 -4.13
C LYS A 464 12.84 -6.86 -5.58
N SER A 465 12.77 -5.61 -6.07
CA SER A 465 12.52 -5.35 -7.50
C SER A 465 11.23 -6.02 -8.03
N MET A 466 10.17 -6.05 -7.21
CA MET A 466 8.86 -6.62 -7.55
C MET A 466 7.77 -5.55 -7.58
N GLY A 467 6.79 -5.72 -8.47
CA GLY A 467 5.55 -4.94 -8.49
C GLY A 467 4.39 -5.71 -7.88
N PHE A 468 3.54 -5.03 -7.12
CA PHE A 468 2.30 -5.54 -6.54
C PHE A 468 1.17 -4.59 -6.91
N ARG A 469 0.15 -5.09 -7.59
CA ARG A 469 -0.90 -4.25 -8.18
C ARG A 469 -2.29 -4.79 -7.89
N ASN A 470 -3.21 -3.90 -7.53
CA ASN A 470 -4.65 -4.18 -7.59
C ASN A 470 -5.31 -3.26 -8.63
N THR A 471 -5.99 -3.86 -9.61
CA THR A 471 -6.55 -3.17 -10.78
C THR A 471 -8.05 -2.86 -10.67
N ALA A 472 -8.67 -3.07 -9.50
CA ALA A 472 -10.11 -2.87 -9.31
C ALA A 472 -10.60 -1.46 -9.67
N GLY A 473 -9.81 -0.42 -9.39
CA GLY A 473 -10.14 0.97 -9.69
C GLY A 473 -10.81 1.73 -8.54
N PRO A 474 -10.96 3.07 -8.66
CA PRO A 474 -11.47 3.92 -7.58
C PRO A 474 -12.97 3.71 -7.30
N ASP A 475 -13.74 3.23 -8.29
CA ASP A 475 -15.18 2.93 -8.16
C ASP A 475 -15.45 1.67 -7.33
N LYS A 476 -14.41 0.87 -7.06
CA LYS A 476 -14.53 -0.43 -6.36
C LYS A 476 -14.19 -0.34 -4.87
N HIS A 477 -13.97 0.88 -4.36
CA HIS A 477 -13.59 1.14 -2.98
C HIS A 477 -12.33 0.35 -2.57
N GLN A 478 -12.30 -0.22 -1.36
CA GLN A 478 -11.12 -0.86 -0.79
C GLN A 478 -10.64 -2.03 -1.67
N ALA A 479 -9.38 -1.97 -2.11
CA ALA A 479 -8.78 -2.96 -2.99
C ALA A 479 -7.26 -3.04 -2.80
N VAL A 480 -6.83 -3.97 -1.95
CA VAL A 480 -5.44 -4.07 -1.49
C VAL A 480 -4.53 -4.67 -2.56
N ALA A 481 -3.40 -4.01 -2.84
CA ALA A 481 -2.35 -4.55 -3.70
C ALA A 481 -1.45 -5.50 -2.93
N ALA A 482 -1.00 -5.10 -1.73
CA ALA A 482 -0.23 -5.95 -0.84
C ALA A 482 -0.68 -5.80 0.62
N ARG A 483 -0.81 -6.92 1.32
CA ARG A 483 -1.01 -7.00 2.78
C ARG A 483 0.21 -7.63 3.42
N VAL A 484 0.69 -7.04 4.50
CA VAL A 484 1.88 -7.52 5.22
C VAL A 484 1.59 -7.63 6.70
N ASP A 485 1.70 -8.85 7.20
CA ASP A 485 1.54 -9.28 8.60
C ASP A 485 2.67 -10.22 9.03
N GLY A 486 3.75 -10.33 8.25
CA GLY A 486 4.99 -11.00 8.63
C GLY A 486 5.92 -10.06 9.38
N ASP A 487 6.44 -10.52 10.53
CA ASP A 487 7.42 -9.74 11.28
C ASP A 487 8.78 -9.67 10.58
N ARG A 488 9.45 -8.52 10.71
CA ARG A 488 10.74 -8.23 10.06
C ARG A 488 10.70 -8.38 8.53
N ALA A 489 9.59 -7.97 7.92
CA ALA A 489 9.46 -7.95 6.46
C ALA A 489 10.23 -6.76 5.84
N ILE A 490 10.94 -7.01 4.74
CA ILE A 490 11.70 -5.98 3.99
C ILE A 490 11.25 -5.92 2.54
N PHE A 491 11.01 -4.71 2.04
CA PHE A 491 10.73 -4.45 0.64
C PHE A 491 11.77 -3.47 0.07
N LEU A 492 12.49 -3.88 -0.97
CA LEU A 492 13.57 -3.11 -1.59
C LEU A 492 13.27 -2.85 -3.06
N ASN A 493 13.23 -1.58 -3.47
CA ASN A 493 12.94 -1.23 -4.86
C ASN A 493 11.63 -1.85 -5.37
N CYS A 494 10.63 -1.97 -4.50
CA CYS A 494 9.33 -2.54 -4.85
C CYS A 494 8.34 -1.45 -5.28
N ARG A 495 7.28 -1.85 -5.96
CA ARG A 495 6.21 -0.95 -6.41
C ARG A 495 4.86 -1.47 -5.96
N PHE A 496 4.05 -0.62 -5.36
CA PHE A 496 2.71 -0.91 -4.88
C PHE A 496 1.72 0.02 -5.57
N GLU A 497 0.76 -0.54 -6.32
CA GLU A 497 -0.14 0.23 -7.16
C GLU A 497 -1.60 -0.17 -6.93
N GLY A 498 -2.40 0.82 -6.54
CA GLY A 498 -3.84 0.65 -6.35
C GLY A 498 -4.54 2.00 -6.36
N PHE A 499 -5.72 2.04 -5.74
CA PHE A 499 -6.46 3.27 -5.49
C PHE A 499 -6.71 3.40 -3.99
N GLN A 500 -7.89 3.00 -3.51
CA GLN A 500 -8.19 2.99 -2.09
C GLN A 500 -7.56 1.75 -1.43
N ASP A 501 -6.93 1.93 -0.26
CA ASP A 501 -6.35 0.86 0.57
C ASP A 501 -5.23 0.08 -0.13
N THR A 502 -4.32 0.75 -0.86
CA THR A 502 -3.30 0.10 -1.69
C THR A 502 -2.34 -0.83 -0.91
N LEU A 503 -1.75 -0.34 0.18
CA LEU A 503 -0.77 -1.07 0.99
C LEU A 503 -1.27 -1.20 2.42
N TYR A 504 -1.59 -2.44 2.81
CA TYR A 504 -2.05 -2.77 4.14
C TYR A 504 -0.86 -3.28 5.00
N THR A 505 -0.22 -2.37 5.72
CA THR A 505 0.80 -2.68 6.73
C THR A 505 0.10 -3.13 8.02
N GLN A 506 -0.44 -4.35 8.02
CA GLN A 506 -1.42 -4.80 9.00
C GLN A 506 -0.86 -4.88 10.42
N THR A 507 0.28 -5.56 10.63
CA THR A 507 0.94 -5.61 11.94
C THR A 507 2.44 -5.98 11.86
N HIS A 508 3.09 -6.13 13.00
CA HIS A 508 4.52 -6.42 13.20
C HIS A 508 5.48 -5.36 12.62
N ARG A 509 6.79 -5.65 12.60
CA ARG A 509 7.85 -4.73 12.16
C ARG A 509 8.09 -4.86 10.66
N GLN A 510 8.14 -3.73 9.96
CA GLN A 510 8.30 -3.70 8.50
C GLN A 510 9.22 -2.56 8.05
N PHE A 511 10.01 -2.81 7.01
CA PHE A 511 10.90 -1.80 6.43
C PHE A 511 10.76 -1.74 4.90
N TYR A 512 10.53 -0.54 4.37
CA TYR A 512 10.38 -0.29 2.94
C TYR A 512 11.43 0.71 2.49
N ARG A 513 12.23 0.36 1.49
CA ARG A 513 13.26 1.26 0.97
C ARG A 513 13.28 1.37 -0.54
N SER A 514 13.40 2.61 -1.03
CA SER A 514 13.42 2.91 -2.46
C SER A 514 12.18 2.38 -3.18
N CYS A 515 11.06 2.29 -2.45
CA CYS A 515 9.81 1.78 -2.98
C CYS A 515 8.99 2.90 -3.61
N VAL A 516 8.11 2.51 -4.53
CA VAL A 516 7.07 3.39 -5.08
C VAL A 516 5.72 2.92 -4.55
N ILE A 517 4.96 3.82 -3.94
CA ILE A 517 3.61 3.53 -3.43
C ILE A 517 2.65 4.53 -4.08
N ALA A 518 1.62 4.04 -4.75
CA ALA A 518 0.67 4.89 -5.46
C ALA A 518 -0.79 4.54 -5.13
N GLY A 519 -1.57 5.53 -4.71
CA GLY A 519 -2.99 5.36 -4.36
C GLY A 519 -3.76 6.65 -4.15
N THR A 520 -4.95 6.57 -3.56
CA THR A 520 -5.90 7.69 -3.39
C THR A 520 -6.33 7.88 -1.94
N ILE A 521 -7.29 7.08 -1.47
CA ILE A 521 -7.83 7.10 -0.11
C ILE A 521 -7.10 6.06 0.74
N ASP A 522 -6.64 6.45 1.92
CA ASP A 522 -6.04 5.59 2.96
C ASP A 522 -5.01 4.60 2.42
N PHE A 523 -4.23 5.00 1.42
CA PHE A 523 -3.53 4.02 0.59
C PHE A 523 -2.28 3.43 1.24
N ILE A 524 -1.86 3.95 2.40
CA ILE A 524 -0.95 3.31 3.35
C ILE A 524 -1.67 3.23 4.71
N PHE A 525 -2.08 2.04 5.13
CA PHE A 525 -2.91 1.89 6.33
C PHE A 525 -2.57 0.62 7.11
N GLY A 526 -3.04 0.56 8.36
CA GLY A 526 -2.82 -0.56 9.25
C GLY A 526 -2.15 -0.17 10.56
N ASP A 527 -1.70 -1.18 11.30
CA ASP A 527 -1.15 -1.04 12.65
C ASP A 527 0.20 -1.74 12.82
N ALA A 528 1.00 -1.78 11.76
CA ALA A 528 2.40 -2.19 11.84
C ALA A 528 3.28 -1.15 12.54
N THR A 529 4.45 -1.58 13.02
CA THR A 529 5.60 -0.72 13.30
C THR A 529 6.41 -0.61 12.02
N VAL A 530 6.21 0.44 11.23
CA VAL A 530 6.72 0.51 9.85
C VAL A 530 7.50 1.80 9.56
N VAL A 531 8.62 1.66 8.84
CA VAL A 531 9.38 2.80 8.29
C VAL A 531 9.47 2.68 6.76
N PHE A 532 9.02 3.74 6.08
CA PHE A 532 9.23 4.00 4.66
C PHE A 532 10.40 4.97 4.51
N GLN A 533 11.51 4.50 3.94
CA GLN A 533 12.73 5.29 3.80
C GLN A 533 13.12 5.45 2.33
N ASN A 534 13.38 6.68 1.88
CA ASN A 534 13.73 6.92 0.49
C ASN A 534 12.66 6.45 -0.50
N CYS A 535 11.38 6.56 -0.14
CA CYS A 535 10.28 6.12 -0.99
C CYS A 535 9.71 7.27 -1.83
N LEU A 536 9.11 6.92 -2.96
CA LEU A 536 8.26 7.81 -3.74
C LEU A 536 6.79 7.46 -3.46
N ILE A 537 6.08 8.41 -2.87
CA ILE A 537 4.68 8.27 -2.49
C ILE A 537 3.86 9.11 -3.46
N TYR A 538 3.19 8.46 -4.41
CA TYR A 538 2.39 9.10 -5.44
C TYR A 538 0.91 9.13 -5.07
N VAL A 539 0.37 10.34 -4.98
CA VAL A 539 -1.07 10.55 -4.86
C VAL A 539 -1.68 10.58 -6.25
N ARG A 540 -2.67 9.72 -6.49
CA ARG A 540 -3.33 9.58 -7.79
C ARG A 540 -4.60 10.43 -7.85
N LYS A 541 -5.16 10.58 -9.05
CA LYS A 541 -6.47 11.21 -9.24
C LYS A 541 -7.55 10.31 -8.60
N PRO A 542 -8.33 10.80 -7.62
CA PRO A 542 -9.49 10.09 -7.09
C PRO A 542 -10.73 10.40 -7.94
N ASN A 543 -11.90 9.89 -7.56
CA ASN A 543 -13.15 10.34 -8.16
C ASN A 543 -13.47 11.79 -7.76
N ASP A 544 -14.26 12.51 -8.56
CA ASP A 544 -14.45 13.97 -8.44
C ASP A 544 -14.97 14.45 -7.05
N ASN A 545 -15.66 13.59 -6.30
CA ASN A 545 -16.20 13.88 -4.96
C ASN A 545 -15.39 13.26 -3.80
N GLN A 546 -14.20 12.73 -4.10
CA GLN A 546 -13.34 12.08 -3.11
C GLN A 546 -12.19 12.99 -2.70
N LYS A 547 -11.66 12.71 -1.51
CA LYS A 547 -10.45 13.31 -0.98
C LYS A 547 -9.34 12.26 -1.02
N ASN A 548 -8.11 12.67 -1.22
CA ASN A 548 -6.96 11.78 -1.09
C ASN A 548 -6.42 11.83 0.34
N ILE A 549 -6.04 10.67 0.86
CA ILE A 549 -5.46 10.51 2.19
C ILE A 549 -4.28 9.56 2.07
N VAL A 550 -3.07 10.03 2.40
CA VAL A 550 -1.86 9.22 2.30
C VAL A 550 -1.83 8.11 3.34
N THR A 551 -2.13 8.43 4.61
CA THR A 551 -2.05 7.46 5.71
C THR A 551 -3.33 7.32 6.52
N ALA A 552 -3.65 6.09 6.93
CA ALA A 552 -4.70 5.80 7.90
C ALA A 552 -4.19 4.81 8.96
N GLN A 553 -3.51 5.34 9.98
CA GLN A 553 -2.85 4.49 10.98
C GLN A 553 -3.83 4.04 12.07
N GLY A 554 -3.80 2.74 12.39
CA GLY A 554 -4.81 2.02 13.15
C GLY A 554 -4.45 1.66 14.61
N ARG A 555 -3.58 2.41 15.28
CA ARG A 555 -3.19 2.09 16.67
C ARG A 555 -4.35 2.29 17.65
N LYS A 556 -4.71 1.24 18.39
CA LYS A 556 -5.89 1.19 19.26
C LYS A 556 -5.58 1.42 20.74
N ASP A 557 -4.36 1.12 21.17
CA ASP A 557 -3.89 1.29 22.54
C ASP A 557 -2.57 2.09 22.59
N LYS A 558 -2.48 3.03 23.54
CA LYS A 558 -1.30 3.89 23.71
C LYS A 558 -0.01 3.13 24.02
N LEU A 559 -0.12 1.93 24.58
CA LEU A 559 0.99 1.09 24.98
C LEU A 559 1.58 0.29 23.82
N GLU A 560 0.89 0.22 22.68
CA GLU A 560 1.41 -0.40 21.46
C GLU A 560 2.62 0.37 20.92
N THR A 561 3.53 -0.41 20.33
CA THR A 561 4.78 0.11 19.75
C THR A 561 4.65 0.54 18.30
N THR A 562 3.44 0.45 17.74
CA THR A 562 3.10 0.56 16.33
C THR A 562 2.98 2.00 15.82
N GLY A 563 3.05 2.19 14.52
CA GLY A 563 2.99 3.52 13.90
C GLY A 563 3.60 3.52 12.50
N ILE A 564 3.20 4.51 11.70
CA ILE A 564 3.72 4.72 10.35
C ILE A 564 4.76 5.84 10.40
N VAL A 565 5.97 5.56 9.92
CA VAL A 565 7.02 6.57 9.74
C VAL A 565 7.38 6.70 8.27
N ILE A 566 7.26 7.90 7.73
CA ILE A 566 7.74 8.26 6.39
C ILE A 566 8.97 9.14 6.58
N GLN A 567 10.14 8.62 6.20
CA GLN A 567 11.43 9.26 6.41
C GLN A 567 12.17 9.46 5.09
N ASN A 568 12.79 10.63 4.88
CA ASN A 568 13.66 10.89 3.72
C ASN A 568 13.00 10.49 2.40
N SER A 569 11.71 10.77 2.25
CA SER A 569 10.90 10.31 1.13
C SER A 569 10.37 11.51 0.33
N LYS A 570 9.56 11.25 -0.69
CA LYS A 570 8.87 12.30 -1.45
C LYS A 570 7.38 12.00 -1.57
N ILE A 571 6.54 12.98 -1.24
CA ILE A 571 5.09 12.93 -1.44
C ILE A 571 4.76 13.82 -2.64
N LEU A 572 4.33 13.20 -3.72
CA LEU A 572 4.19 13.80 -5.04
C LEU A 572 2.79 13.50 -5.61
N PRO A 573 2.19 14.39 -6.41
CA PRO A 573 1.08 13.99 -7.27
C PRO A 573 1.62 13.12 -8.42
N GLU A 574 0.86 12.11 -8.85
CA GLU A 574 1.16 11.35 -10.06
C GLU A 574 1.15 12.28 -11.28
N GLU A 575 2.04 12.09 -12.26
CA GLU A 575 2.21 13.03 -13.39
C GLU A 575 0.90 13.40 -14.13
N PRO A 576 -0.02 12.46 -14.45
CA PRO A 576 -1.30 12.80 -15.07
C PRO A 576 -2.25 13.58 -14.14
N PHE A 577 -2.08 13.46 -12.82
CA PHE A 577 -2.89 14.13 -11.81
C PHE A 577 -2.35 15.52 -11.43
N LYS A 578 -1.04 15.73 -11.57
CA LYS A 578 -0.34 16.97 -11.21
C LYS A 578 -1.03 18.28 -11.64
N PRO A 579 -1.59 18.42 -12.87
CA PRO A 579 -2.28 19.65 -13.28
C PRO A 579 -3.59 19.91 -12.52
N LEU A 580 -4.20 18.85 -12.00
CA LEU A 580 -5.48 18.87 -11.30
C LEU A 580 -5.32 18.76 -9.79
N ALA A 581 -4.13 18.42 -9.29
CA ALA A 581 -3.94 18.00 -7.90
C ALA A 581 -4.46 19.00 -6.87
N LYS A 582 -4.26 20.31 -7.12
CA LYS A 582 -4.75 21.40 -6.26
C LYS A 582 -6.27 21.61 -6.29
N GLN A 583 -6.97 21.07 -7.28
CA GLN A 583 -8.44 21.12 -7.37
C GLN A 583 -9.09 20.10 -6.42
N PHE A 584 -8.32 19.10 -5.97
CA PHE A 584 -8.76 18.08 -5.03
C PHE A 584 -8.19 18.36 -3.65
N LYS A 585 -8.87 17.85 -2.62
CA LYS A 585 -8.35 17.88 -1.25
C LYS A 585 -7.45 16.67 -1.02
N ASN A 586 -6.21 16.92 -0.65
CA ASN A 586 -5.20 15.88 -0.40
C ASN A 586 -4.61 16.09 1.01
N TYR A 587 -4.54 15.01 1.80
CA TYR A 587 -4.09 15.05 3.19
C TYR A 587 -3.01 14.01 3.46
N LEU A 588 -2.14 14.30 4.42
CA LEU A 588 -1.07 13.43 4.90
C LEU A 588 -1.61 12.20 5.64
N GLY A 589 -2.77 12.33 6.31
CA GLY A 589 -3.41 11.21 6.96
C GLY A 589 -4.67 11.55 7.74
N ARG A 590 -5.31 10.52 8.29
CA ARG A 590 -6.45 10.60 9.21
C ARG A 590 -6.47 9.46 10.24
N PRO A 591 -7.03 9.66 11.44
CA PRO A 591 -6.88 8.71 12.54
C PRO A 591 -7.90 7.57 12.47
N TRP A 592 -7.52 6.46 11.84
CA TRP A 592 -8.40 5.28 11.76
C TRP A 592 -8.78 4.72 13.14
N LYS A 593 -7.86 4.81 14.12
CA LYS A 593 -8.11 4.41 15.51
C LYS A 593 -7.63 5.47 16.51
N VAL A 594 -8.09 5.35 17.75
CA VAL A 594 -8.04 6.42 18.78
C VAL A 594 -6.63 6.88 19.15
N TYR A 595 -5.61 6.04 19.04
CA TYR A 595 -4.22 6.42 19.32
C TYR A 595 -3.37 6.48 18.04
N SER A 596 -3.98 6.75 16.89
CA SER A 596 -3.33 6.82 15.58
C SER A 596 -1.99 7.55 15.64
N ARG A 597 -0.93 6.96 15.09
CA ARG A 597 0.44 7.49 15.16
C ARG A 597 1.13 7.48 13.80
N THR A 598 1.36 8.66 13.26
CA THR A 598 2.05 8.87 11.99
C THR A 598 3.12 9.95 12.14
N ILE A 599 4.33 9.67 11.65
CA ILE A 599 5.44 10.62 11.65
C ILE A 599 5.91 10.81 10.21
N ILE A 600 5.98 12.05 9.75
CA ILE A 600 6.52 12.43 8.45
C ILE A 600 7.72 13.33 8.68
N MET A 601 8.90 12.84 8.33
CA MET A 601 10.14 13.53 8.63
C MET A 601 11.15 13.50 7.48
N GLU A 602 11.92 14.59 7.33
CA GLU A 602 12.95 14.76 6.30
C GLU A 602 12.41 14.52 4.88
N THR A 603 11.10 14.72 4.69
CA THR A 603 10.38 14.32 3.49
C THR A 603 10.05 15.54 2.66
N LEU A 604 10.22 15.44 1.34
CA LEU A 604 9.79 16.47 0.40
C LEU A 604 8.28 16.35 0.18
N ILE A 605 7.54 17.43 0.40
CA ILE A 605 6.09 17.51 0.23
C ILE A 605 5.79 18.59 -0.81
N GLU A 606 5.22 18.18 -1.94
CA GLU A 606 4.86 19.10 -3.04
C GLU A 606 3.60 19.93 -2.74
N ASP A 607 3.40 20.98 -3.55
CA ASP A 607 2.36 22.00 -3.41
C ASP A 607 0.98 21.49 -3.88
N PHE A 608 0.43 20.50 -3.19
CA PHE A 608 -0.92 19.99 -3.46
C PHE A 608 -1.60 19.39 -2.23
N ILE A 609 -0.84 19.19 -1.15
CA ILE A 609 -1.38 18.87 0.17
C ILE A 609 -2.10 20.10 0.72
N ASP A 610 -3.31 19.91 1.21
CA ASP A 610 -4.10 20.97 1.83
C ASP A 610 -3.32 21.58 3.02
N PRO A 611 -3.33 22.92 3.22
CA PRO A 611 -2.61 23.55 4.32
C PRO A 611 -2.93 22.97 5.70
N ALA A 612 -4.17 22.49 5.92
CA ALA A 612 -4.58 21.80 7.14
C ALA A 612 -3.70 20.55 7.42
N GLY A 613 -3.19 19.92 6.37
CA GLY A 613 -2.27 18.78 6.36
C GLY A 613 -2.94 17.45 6.72
N TRP A 614 -3.75 17.44 7.76
CA TRP A 614 -4.38 16.24 8.31
C TRP A 614 -5.91 16.37 8.28
N LEU A 615 -6.61 15.25 8.15
CA LEU A 615 -8.07 15.20 8.07
C LEU A 615 -8.64 14.45 9.27
N GLU A 616 -9.72 14.95 9.86
CA GLU A 616 -10.44 14.25 10.91
C GLU A 616 -11.01 12.92 10.40
N TRP A 617 -11.13 11.93 11.29
CA TRP A 617 -11.87 10.71 10.94
C TRP A 617 -13.38 10.99 10.99
N GLU A 618 -13.85 11.45 12.15
CA GLU A 618 -15.22 11.87 12.40
C GLU A 618 -15.25 12.79 13.63
N GLY A 619 -15.83 13.98 13.50
CA GLY A 619 -15.96 14.93 14.62
C GLY A 619 -14.64 15.20 15.34
N ASP A 620 -14.64 15.06 16.67
CA ASP A 620 -13.47 15.22 17.54
C ASP A 620 -12.75 13.90 17.88
N PHE A 621 -13.13 12.79 17.23
CA PHE A 621 -12.55 11.48 17.47
C PHE A 621 -11.03 11.50 17.31
N ALA A 622 -10.33 10.97 18.32
CA ALA A 622 -8.88 10.81 18.39
C ALA A 622 -8.03 12.10 18.39
N LEU A 623 -8.61 13.29 18.17
CA LEU A 623 -7.85 14.52 17.92
C LEU A 623 -6.92 14.92 19.10
N SER A 624 -7.29 14.52 20.32
CA SER A 624 -6.49 14.76 21.55
C SER A 624 -5.53 13.64 21.91
N THR A 625 -5.72 12.43 21.35
CA THR A 625 -5.00 11.20 21.75
C THR A 625 -4.06 10.67 20.67
N LEU A 626 -4.29 11.03 19.40
CA LEU A 626 -3.40 10.71 18.28
C LEU A 626 -2.02 11.36 18.44
N PHE A 627 -1.04 10.89 17.66
CA PHE A 627 0.28 11.50 17.56
C PHE A 627 0.68 11.68 16.10
N TYR A 628 0.48 12.87 15.56
CA TYR A 628 0.90 13.24 14.21
C TYR A 628 2.06 14.22 14.26
N GLY A 629 3.25 13.71 13.91
CA GLY A 629 4.51 14.45 13.98
C GLY A 629 5.04 14.84 12.61
N GLU A 630 5.42 16.11 12.45
CA GLU A 630 6.18 16.60 11.28
C GLU A 630 7.56 17.08 11.74
N PHE A 631 8.64 16.69 11.04
CA PHE A 631 10.01 17.12 11.37
C PHE A 631 10.86 17.35 10.12
N ASN A 632 11.44 18.55 9.99
CA ASN A 632 12.41 18.88 8.94
C ASN A 632 11.97 18.50 7.51
N ASN A 633 10.67 18.60 7.23
CA ASN A 633 10.12 18.38 5.89
C ASN A 633 10.48 19.56 4.98
N THR A 634 10.61 19.31 3.69
CA THR A 634 10.99 20.33 2.69
C THR A 634 9.95 20.40 1.58
N GLY A 635 10.05 21.41 0.74
CA GLY A 635 9.12 21.62 -0.37
C GLY A 635 7.91 22.49 0.02
N PRO A 636 7.17 22.96 -0.99
CA PRO A 636 6.12 23.96 -0.79
C PRO A 636 4.92 23.48 0.05
N GLY A 637 4.61 22.17 0.06
CA GLY A 637 3.56 21.58 0.89
C GLY A 637 3.97 21.32 2.35
N ALA A 638 5.24 21.54 2.71
CA ALA A 638 5.77 21.24 4.04
C ALA A 638 5.54 22.33 5.10
N ARG A 639 4.98 23.49 4.71
CA ARG A 639 4.70 24.58 5.67
C ARG A 639 3.68 24.15 6.71
N THR A 640 3.95 24.45 7.98
CA THR A 640 3.15 23.97 9.12
C THR A 640 2.28 25.02 9.80
N ASP A 641 2.41 26.28 9.41
CA ASP A 641 1.64 27.42 9.93
C ASP A 641 0.12 27.25 9.74
N GLY A 642 -0.28 26.74 8.57
CA GLY A 642 -1.68 26.45 8.22
C GLY A 642 -2.23 25.13 8.77
N ARG A 643 -1.44 24.33 9.49
CA ARG A 643 -1.86 23.01 9.96
C ARG A 643 -2.93 23.11 11.05
N VAL A 644 -3.77 22.07 11.11
CA VAL A 644 -4.77 21.86 12.18
C VAL A 644 -4.18 22.03 13.57
N LYS A 645 -4.96 22.54 14.53
CA LYS A 645 -4.51 22.85 15.90
C LYS A 645 -4.89 21.79 16.93
N TRP A 646 -5.00 20.53 16.51
CA TRP A 646 -5.33 19.41 17.39
C TRP A 646 -4.22 19.14 18.40
N ALA A 647 -4.54 18.78 19.63
CA ALA A 647 -3.53 18.51 20.68
C ALA A 647 -2.61 17.33 20.34
N GLY A 648 -3.10 16.36 19.55
CA GLY A 648 -2.32 15.24 19.05
C GLY A 648 -1.39 15.56 17.86
N ARG A 649 -1.57 16.71 17.18
CA ARG A 649 -0.73 17.12 16.05
C ARG A 649 0.41 18.01 16.54
N ARG A 650 1.65 17.70 16.15
CA ARG A 650 2.87 18.35 16.67
C ARG A 650 3.93 18.58 15.60
N ASP A 651 4.54 19.76 15.63
CA ASP A 651 5.86 19.99 15.03
C ASP A 651 6.90 19.49 16.04
N ILE A 652 7.48 18.32 15.78
CA ILE A 652 8.34 17.64 16.76
C ILE A 652 9.79 18.13 16.63
N ASN A 653 10.56 18.05 17.71
CA ASN A 653 11.98 18.40 17.67
C ASN A 653 12.88 17.23 17.26
N ARG A 654 14.20 17.44 17.19
CA ARG A 654 15.17 16.41 16.78
C ARG A 654 15.18 15.22 17.74
N GLU A 655 15.09 15.47 19.04
CA GLU A 655 15.10 14.45 20.09
C GLU A 655 13.86 13.55 20.03
N GLU A 656 12.69 14.14 19.73
CA GLU A 656 11.46 13.41 19.48
C GLU A 656 11.53 12.63 18.17
N ALA A 657 12.01 13.24 17.08
CA ALA A 657 12.16 12.60 15.78
C ALA A 657 13.14 11.41 15.83
N GLN A 658 14.21 11.49 16.62
CA GLN A 658 15.20 10.41 16.78
C GLN A 658 14.55 9.11 17.27
N LYS A 659 13.48 9.18 18.07
CA LYS A 659 12.74 8.01 18.58
C LYS A 659 12.05 7.21 17.47
N TYR A 660 11.78 7.86 16.34
CA TYR A 660 11.07 7.29 15.18
C TYR A 660 12.02 6.86 14.06
N THR A 661 13.34 6.89 14.28
CA THR A 661 14.34 6.39 13.33
C THR A 661 14.37 4.85 13.27
N VAL A 662 14.95 4.29 12.21
CA VAL A 662 15.06 2.82 12.04
C VAL A 662 15.76 2.14 13.23
N GLU A 663 16.80 2.76 13.77
CA GLU A 663 17.53 2.24 14.93
C GLU A 663 16.65 2.10 16.17
N THR A 664 15.89 3.16 16.49
CA THR A 664 15.15 3.23 17.75
C THR A 664 13.77 2.58 17.64
N PHE A 665 13.04 2.91 16.57
CA PHE A 665 11.65 2.52 16.37
C PHE A 665 11.51 1.06 15.93
N LEU A 666 12.28 0.64 14.93
CA LEU A 666 12.25 -0.75 14.42
C LEU A 666 13.17 -1.70 15.17
N LYS A 667 14.02 -1.18 16.08
CA LYS A 667 15.18 -1.93 16.60
C LYS A 667 15.98 -2.53 15.43
N GLY A 668 16.27 -1.70 14.43
CA GLY A 668 16.55 -2.12 13.05
C GLY A 668 17.87 -2.86 12.77
N THR A 669 18.51 -3.49 13.74
CA THR A 669 19.72 -4.32 13.50
C THR A 669 19.45 -5.41 12.46
N TRP A 670 18.28 -6.03 12.53
CA TRP A 670 17.80 -7.04 11.59
C TRP A 670 17.72 -6.55 10.13
N VAL A 671 17.48 -5.25 9.91
CA VAL A 671 17.47 -4.66 8.57
C VAL A 671 18.87 -4.66 7.98
N LYS A 672 19.87 -4.27 8.78
CA LYS A 672 21.29 -4.25 8.39
C LYS A 672 21.83 -5.67 8.20
N GLU A 673 21.48 -6.59 9.09
CA GLU A 673 21.87 -8.02 9.02
C GLU A 673 21.31 -8.70 7.77
N ALA A 674 20.12 -8.31 7.31
CA ALA A 674 19.54 -8.77 6.05
C ALA A 674 20.23 -8.20 4.79
N GLY A 675 21.26 -7.36 4.96
CA GLY A 675 21.98 -6.73 3.85
C GLY A 675 21.20 -5.63 3.12
N ALA A 676 20.08 -5.16 3.70
CA ALA A 676 19.31 -4.07 3.13
C ALA A 676 20.08 -2.74 3.31
N PRO A 677 20.19 -1.90 2.27
CA PRO A 677 20.67 -0.54 2.44
C PRO A 677 19.76 0.18 3.45
N VAL A 678 20.32 0.90 4.41
CA VAL A 678 19.52 1.53 5.47
C VAL A 678 20.25 2.71 6.08
N ARG A 679 19.51 3.79 6.33
CA ARG A 679 19.95 4.88 7.20
C ARG A 679 19.34 4.66 8.59
N MET A 680 20.18 4.43 9.59
CA MET A 680 19.73 4.04 10.93
C MET A 680 19.11 5.19 11.73
N GLY A 681 19.63 6.41 11.56
CA GLY A 681 19.20 7.62 12.28
C GLY A 681 18.55 8.69 11.39
N LEU A 682 18.53 9.93 11.92
CA LEU A 682 18.21 11.12 11.15
C LEU A 682 19.37 11.51 10.22
N GLY A 683 19.08 12.31 9.20
CA GLY A 683 20.08 13.00 8.39
C GLY A 683 20.92 13.96 9.22
N SER A 684 22.17 14.14 8.79
CA SER A 684 23.13 15.06 9.37
C SER A 684 22.71 16.50 9.17
#